data_AF-A0A485LBA7-F1
#
_entry.id   AF-A0A485LBA7-F1
#
_cell.length_a   1.000
_cell.length_b   1.000
_cell.length_c   1.000
_cell.angle_alpha   90.00
_cell.angle_beta   90.00
_cell.angle_gamma   90.00
#
_symmetry.space_group_name_H-M   'P 1'
#
loop_
_entity.id
_entity.type
_entity.pdbx_description
1 polymer ?
#
loop_
_entity_poly.entity_id
_entity_poly.type
_entity_poly.pdbx_seq_one_letter_code
_entity_poly.pdbx_strand_id
1 'polypeptide(L)'
;MQLSPTAAVLVSKELLPLLGRFQDGLHFDILPFRVLTATHSRLKPSSFDPLVMDTIQGLVRPWLAQHGHTRLKHMCASSIVRRHVMLLFGAYNDDVDLLCALAALAPLNLFGPTCQYALPLVELAVVGGAVAAIEYLVALDYPYSPSLALKLAVTHGHLALVPYMAHLCQQHIPHAMYMAAPLKLAVKDDNVDMLRCLLPCCTTRMLSEAVRVAIEVDATQCLRVLILADTKALPIVQLYSRASDGHSDLLDRLMEIVQDHIPQCIRELIAPSLSGAIHGDQFALVHRLLELTPNDDVIQPAHLMYAVTRNCVAVVHLFCERRGQWRRSATVTWERELPALALGAARHGQLAMVQCLITNDDQEAIDWRMILYEAARVRAAPIVKWLVASQPVVDVQTLHHTLCQATAVSHSHLKRPTLEILHEIARLLPPTYCLPTSFLLAAATTCEPYVFEFLFGLWWHATHDNPKAKRTAGHACLLSMARRGKLGSVEMLVKEFEIDVTLEDSKLVLPWPTLWRTAVCLVAAHAASVAESVDRTNSLRPLPILDTRFSWPCCCSAPGNPSNLIQSDCRGTHDSDSCDTVIAAADNRPARHRHAVSTHTYTSSAQIHDNQTNQCTDYTTNDDDPIDIWPAILLNVFSDDDNASIGRCPRNGCAVGTRRVHQCIHRLDNRRPVHDTAHQRAATDRCVGLAVVLAAYLMIRGKMQSTTPLHP
;
A
#
# COMPACT_ATOMS: atom_id res chain seq x y z
N MET A 1 -0.21 2.72 -83.03
CA MET A 1 0.39 1.40 -83.33
C MET A 1 -0.65 0.34 -82.99
N GLN A 2 -1.19 -0.37 -83.98
CA GLN A 2 -2.04 -1.53 -83.75
C GLN A 2 -1.14 -2.76 -83.53
N LEU A 3 -1.26 -3.39 -82.36
CA LEU A 3 -0.62 -4.68 -82.09
C LEU A 3 -1.22 -5.72 -83.05
N SER A 4 -0.40 -6.63 -83.58
CA SER A 4 -0.91 -7.74 -84.39
C SER A 4 -1.93 -8.56 -83.56
N PRO A 5 -2.90 -9.24 -84.18
CA PRO A 5 -3.90 -10.02 -83.46
C PRO A 5 -3.27 -11.01 -82.47
N THR A 6 -2.14 -11.62 -82.85
CA THR A 6 -1.36 -12.52 -82.00
C THR A 6 -0.71 -11.80 -80.83
N ALA A 7 -0.15 -10.61 -81.05
CA ALA A 7 0.42 -9.79 -80.00
C ALA A 7 -0.65 -9.24 -79.04
N ALA A 8 -1.85 -8.92 -79.55
CA ALA A 8 -2.99 -8.50 -78.73
C ALA A 8 -3.51 -9.63 -77.82
N VAL A 9 -3.49 -10.88 -78.30
CA VAL A 9 -3.83 -12.07 -77.50
C VAL A 9 -2.76 -12.37 -76.45
N LEU A 10 -1.47 -12.26 -76.80
CA LEU A 10 -0.36 -12.49 -75.87
C LEU A 10 -0.30 -11.45 -74.73
N VAL A 11 -0.70 -10.21 -75.00
CA VAL A 11 -0.76 -9.12 -74.01
C VAL A 11 -2.17 -8.99 -73.40
N SER A 12 -3.08 -9.91 -73.71
CA SER A 12 -4.42 -9.91 -73.12
C SER A 12 -4.33 -10.04 -71.59
N LYS A 13 -5.25 -9.37 -70.89
CA LYS A 13 -5.31 -9.38 -69.42
C LYS A 13 -5.52 -10.80 -68.86
N GLU A 14 -6.03 -11.72 -69.67
CA GLU A 14 -6.26 -13.13 -69.32
C GLU A 14 -5.00 -13.98 -69.52
N LEU A 15 -4.29 -13.80 -70.64
CA LEU A 15 -3.14 -14.64 -70.99
C LEU A 15 -1.83 -14.16 -70.36
N LEU A 16 -1.63 -12.85 -70.17
CA LEU A 16 -0.39 -12.29 -69.63
C LEU A 16 -0.09 -12.79 -68.19
N PRO A 17 -1.07 -12.91 -67.26
CA PRO A 17 -0.83 -13.52 -65.94
C PRO A 17 -0.54 -15.02 -66.03
N LEU A 18 -1.14 -15.73 -66.99
CA LEU A 18 -0.89 -17.17 -67.20
C LEU A 18 0.51 -17.41 -67.76
N LEU A 19 0.94 -16.58 -68.73
CA LEU A 19 2.30 -16.58 -69.27
C LEU A 19 3.32 -16.20 -68.19
N GLY A 20 3.06 -15.17 -67.38
CA GLY A 20 3.91 -14.84 -66.24
C GLY A 20 4.05 -16.01 -65.25
N ARG A 21 2.92 -16.66 -64.89
CA ARG A 21 2.93 -17.85 -64.02
C ARG A 21 3.69 -19.04 -64.62
N PHE A 22 3.64 -19.21 -65.94
CA PHE A 22 4.34 -20.26 -66.67
C PHE A 22 5.84 -19.96 -66.82
N GLN A 23 6.22 -18.68 -66.99
CA GLN A 23 7.61 -18.23 -67.13
C GLN A 23 8.40 -18.25 -65.81
N ASP A 24 7.73 -18.25 -64.65
CA ASP A 24 8.38 -18.41 -63.35
C ASP A 24 9.03 -19.81 -63.15
N GLY A 25 8.84 -20.75 -64.10
CA GLY A 25 9.39 -22.11 -64.04
C GLY A 25 8.81 -22.96 -62.90
N LEU A 26 7.72 -22.53 -62.28
CA LEU A 26 7.08 -23.23 -61.18
C LEU A 26 6.10 -24.29 -61.70
N HIS A 27 6.19 -25.49 -61.14
CA HIS A 27 5.23 -26.53 -61.46
C HIS A 27 3.83 -26.19 -60.91
N PHE A 28 2.80 -26.63 -61.64
CA PHE A 28 1.39 -26.28 -61.38
C PHE A 28 0.92 -26.71 -59.97
N ASP A 29 1.34 -27.89 -59.52
CA ASP A 29 1.10 -28.45 -58.18
C ASP A 29 1.71 -27.62 -57.04
N ILE A 30 2.69 -26.76 -57.34
CA ILE A 30 3.37 -25.93 -56.35
C ILE A 30 2.77 -24.51 -56.26
N LEU A 31 1.96 -24.11 -57.25
CA LEU A 31 1.33 -22.78 -57.27
C LEU A 31 0.50 -22.46 -56.01
N PRO A 32 -0.24 -23.40 -55.39
CA PRO A 32 -1.00 -23.11 -54.17
C PRO A 32 -0.13 -22.60 -53.01
N PHE A 33 1.15 -22.98 -52.95
CA PHE A 33 2.07 -22.59 -51.87
C PHE A 33 2.55 -21.14 -51.96
N ARG A 34 2.24 -20.40 -53.05
CA ARG A 34 2.60 -18.97 -53.17
C ARG A 34 1.96 -18.11 -52.08
N VAL A 35 0.80 -18.52 -51.57
CA VAL A 35 0.06 -17.79 -50.52
C VAL A 35 0.75 -17.85 -49.15
N LEU A 36 1.73 -18.74 -48.98
CA LEU A 36 2.48 -18.91 -47.73
C LEU A 36 3.67 -17.94 -47.61
N THR A 37 3.76 -16.97 -48.52
CA THR A 37 4.70 -15.86 -48.38
C THR A 37 4.32 -15.04 -47.15
N ALA A 38 5.29 -14.77 -46.28
CA ALA A 38 5.13 -14.09 -44.97
C ALA A 38 4.46 -14.87 -43.83
N THR A 39 4.17 -16.18 -43.95
CA THR A 39 3.64 -16.97 -42.81
C THR A 39 4.68 -17.27 -41.73
N HIS A 40 5.97 -17.25 -42.07
CA HIS A 40 7.07 -17.58 -41.16
C HIS A 40 7.09 -16.73 -39.88
N SER A 41 6.69 -15.46 -39.95
CA SER A 41 6.68 -14.57 -38.77
C SER A 41 5.61 -14.95 -37.74
N ARG A 42 4.51 -15.57 -38.20
CA ARG A 42 3.39 -16.07 -37.37
C ARG A 42 3.61 -17.48 -36.82
N LEU A 43 4.71 -18.13 -37.23
CA LEU A 43 5.12 -19.45 -36.74
C LEU A 43 6.23 -19.38 -35.69
N LYS A 44 6.57 -18.17 -35.21
CA LYS A 44 7.50 -18.01 -34.09
C LYS A 44 6.89 -18.65 -32.84
N PRO A 45 7.66 -19.41 -32.03
CA PRO A 45 7.12 -20.12 -30.88
C PRO A 45 6.37 -19.22 -29.88
N SER A 46 6.83 -17.99 -29.67
CA SER A 46 6.22 -17.04 -28.74
C SER A 46 4.93 -16.38 -29.26
N SER A 47 4.69 -16.42 -30.57
CA SER A 47 3.52 -15.82 -31.22
C SER A 47 2.88 -16.83 -32.19
N PHE A 48 2.92 -18.10 -31.82
CA PHE A 48 2.48 -19.18 -32.68
C PHE A 48 0.99 -19.07 -32.94
N ASP A 49 0.62 -19.05 -34.22
CA ASP A 49 -0.76 -18.98 -34.66
C ASP A 49 -1.21 -20.34 -35.23
N PRO A 50 -2.08 -21.09 -34.52
CA PRO A 50 -2.51 -22.41 -34.96
C PRO A 50 -3.25 -22.37 -36.31
N LEU A 51 -3.96 -21.27 -36.64
CA LEU A 51 -4.71 -21.15 -37.90
C LEU A 51 -3.77 -21.09 -39.11
N VAL A 52 -2.55 -20.56 -38.93
CA VAL A 52 -1.53 -20.58 -39.97
C VAL A 52 -1.06 -22.01 -40.22
N MET A 53 -0.89 -22.79 -39.16
CA MET A 53 -0.52 -24.20 -39.29
C MET A 53 -1.63 -25.01 -39.96
N ASP A 54 -2.90 -24.76 -39.66
CA ASP A 54 -4.03 -25.39 -40.36
C ASP A 54 -4.03 -25.07 -41.85
N THR A 55 -3.73 -23.83 -42.21
CA THR A 55 -3.62 -23.41 -43.62
C THR A 55 -2.47 -24.14 -44.33
N ILE A 56 -1.32 -24.26 -43.66
CA ILE A 56 -0.17 -25.01 -44.18
C ILE A 56 -0.54 -26.48 -44.33
N GLN A 57 -1.17 -27.08 -43.31
CA GLN A 57 -1.60 -28.47 -43.31
C GLN A 57 -2.59 -28.76 -44.43
N GLY A 58 -3.56 -27.88 -44.67
CA GLY A 58 -4.53 -27.99 -45.76
C GLY A 58 -3.91 -27.97 -47.16
N LEU A 59 -2.70 -27.41 -47.31
CA LEU A 59 -1.96 -27.41 -48.58
C LEU A 59 -0.95 -28.56 -48.65
N VAL A 60 -0.18 -28.78 -47.59
CA VAL A 60 0.93 -29.73 -47.55
C VAL A 60 0.42 -31.18 -47.56
N ARG A 61 -0.57 -31.53 -46.73
CA ARG A 61 -1.02 -32.94 -46.62
C ARG A 61 -1.56 -33.49 -47.94
N PRO A 62 -2.48 -32.81 -48.67
CA PRO A 62 -2.95 -33.31 -49.96
C PRO A 62 -1.84 -33.43 -50.98
N TRP A 63 -0.90 -32.47 -50.99
CA TRP A 63 0.23 -32.49 -51.91
C TRP A 63 1.19 -33.65 -51.64
N LEU A 64 1.53 -33.92 -50.37
CA LEU A 64 2.35 -35.06 -49.97
C LEU A 64 1.64 -36.39 -50.27
N ALA A 65 0.33 -36.49 -50.06
CA ALA A 65 -0.43 -37.70 -50.39
C ALA A 65 -0.40 -38.01 -51.90
N GLN A 66 -0.45 -36.97 -52.75
CA GLN A 66 -0.44 -37.13 -54.21
C GLN A 66 0.95 -37.43 -54.78
N HIS A 67 2.00 -36.83 -54.21
CA HIS A 67 3.32 -36.79 -54.83
C HIS A 67 4.44 -37.48 -54.02
N GLY A 68 4.16 -37.80 -52.76
CA GLY A 68 5.16 -38.26 -51.81
C GLY A 68 6.36 -37.31 -51.70
N HIS A 69 7.53 -37.87 -51.41
CA HIS A 69 8.76 -37.09 -51.24
C HIS A 69 9.52 -36.83 -52.55
N THR A 70 9.11 -37.48 -53.65
CA THR A 70 9.82 -37.44 -54.94
C THR A 70 9.88 -36.03 -55.56
N ARG A 71 8.88 -35.20 -55.28
CA ARG A 71 8.74 -33.84 -55.81
C ARG A 71 9.32 -32.76 -54.89
N LEU A 72 9.81 -33.12 -53.69
CA LEU A 72 10.36 -32.16 -52.72
C LEU A 72 11.53 -31.35 -53.29
N LYS A 73 12.38 -31.96 -54.13
CA LYS A 73 13.47 -31.23 -54.81
C LYS A 73 12.99 -30.00 -55.57
N HIS A 74 11.83 -30.09 -56.24
CA HIS A 74 11.24 -28.99 -57.00
C HIS A 74 10.59 -27.95 -56.08
N MET A 75 9.93 -28.40 -55.01
CA MET A 75 9.39 -27.54 -53.96
C MET A 75 10.49 -26.70 -53.31
N CYS A 76 11.61 -27.32 -52.96
CA CYS A 76 12.71 -26.70 -52.24
C CYS A 76 13.64 -25.87 -53.13
N ALA A 77 13.79 -26.21 -54.42
CA ALA A 77 14.61 -25.44 -55.37
C ALA A 77 14.01 -24.08 -55.70
N SER A 78 12.69 -23.96 -55.60
CA SER A 78 11.96 -22.83 -56.16
C SER A 78 11.76 -21.65 -55.20
N SER A 79 11.91 -21.83 -53.88
CA SER A 79 11.97 -20.74 -52.90
C SER A 79 12.46 -21.25 -51.54
N ILE A 80 13.31 -20.45 -50.89
CA ILE A 80 13.72 -20.69 -49.49
C ILE A 80 12.53 -20.70 -48.53
N VAL A 81 11.53 -19.84 -48.75
CA VAL A 81 10.34 -19.72 -47.88
C VAL A 81 9.52 -21.02 -47.91
N ARG A 82 9.29 -21.60 -49.08
CA ARG A 82 8.56 -22.87 -49.22
C ARG A 82 9.29 -24.01 -48.55
N ARG A 83 10.61 -24.05 -48.69
CA ARG A 83 11.44 -25.02 -47.98
C ARG A 83 11.30 -24.89 -46.45
N HIS A 84 11.36 -23.66 -45.94
CA HIS A 84 11.17 -23.39 -44.51
C HIS A 84 9.79 -23.84 -44.02
N VAL A 85 8.73 -23.56 -44.79
CA VAL A 85 7.38 -24.02 -44.47
C VAL A 85 7.30 -25.54 -44.39
N MET A 86 7.94 -26.27 -45.31
CA MET A 86 7.95 -27.75 -45.28
C MET A 86 8.71 -28.29 -44.05
N LEU A 87 9.83 -27.67 -43.68
CA LEU A 87 10.58 -28.03 -42.48
C LEU A 87 9.75 -27.77 -41.21
N LEU A 88 9.13 -26.60 -41.11
CA LEU A 88 8.28 -26.23 -39.97
C LEU A 88 7.05 -27.14 -39.87
N PHE A 89 6.44 -27.50 -41.01
CA PHE A 89 5.34 -28.44 -41.07
C PHE A 89 5.76 -29.83 -40.60
N GLY A 90 6.89 -30.35 -41.10
CA GLY A 90 7.41 -31.66 -40.72
C GLY A 90 7.76 -31.74 -39.23
N ALA A 91 8.41 -30.70 -38.71
CA ALA A 91 8.72 -30.58 -37.29
C ALA A 91 7.46 -30.56 -36.43
N TYR A 92 6.44 -29.77 -36.79
CA TYR A 92 5.19 -29.65 -36.03
C TYR A 92 4.34 -30.93 -36.06
N ASN A 93 4.28 -31.63 -37.20
CA ASN A 93 3.39 -32.79 -37.40
C ASN A 93 4.04 -34.15 -37.08
N ASP A 94 5.25 -34.17 -36.53
CA ASP A 94 6.00 -35.41 -36.25
C ASP A 94 6.34 -36.24 -37.50
N ASP A 95 6.49 -35.58 -38.66
CA ASP A 95 6.78 -36.23 -39.95
C ASP A 95 8.30 -36.34 -40.16
N VAL A 96 8.91 -37.32 -39.47
CA VAL A 96 10.36 -37.57 -39.51
C VAL A 96 10.82 -37.98 -40.91
N ASP A 97 9.99 -38.70 -41.67
CA ASP A 97 10.32 -39.10 -43.05
C ASP A 97 10.44 -37.88 -43.98
N LEU A 98 9.55 -36.89 -43.83
CA LEU A 98 9.65 -35.63 -44.53
C LEU A 98 10.91 -34.86 -44.12
N LEU A 99 11.21 -34.79 -42.81
CA LEU A 99 12.43 -34.14 -42.32
C LEU A 99 13.70 -34.80 -42.88
N CYS A 100 13.75 -36.14 -42.91
CA CYS A 100 14.85 -36.92 -43.49
C CYS A 100 14.99 -36.65 -45.00
N ALA A 101 13.88 -36.64 -45.74
CA ALA A 101 13.89 -36.36 -47.17
C ALA A 101 14.37 -34.93 -47.46
N LEU A 102 13.99 -33.95 -46.64
CA LEU A 102 14.44 -32.56 -46.74
C LEU A 102 15.93 -32.41 -46.37
N ALA A 103 16.41 -33.13 -45.37
CA ALA A 103 17.83 -33.18 -44.99
C ALA A 103 18.70 -33.74 -46.12
N ALA A 104 18.26 -34.81 -46.79
CA ALA A 104 18.96 -35.39 -47.93
C ALA A 104 19.10 -34.43 -49.13
N LEU A 105 18.16 -33.50 -49.29
CA LEU A 105 18.17 -32.52 -50.38
C LEU A 105 19.10 -31.31 -50.12
N ALA A 106 19.52 -31.07 -48.88
CA ALA A 106 20.35 -29.92 -48.51
C ALA A 106 21.13 -30.14 -47.19
N PRO A 107 22.12 -31.06 -47.18
CA PRO A 107 22.67 -31.65 -45.95
C PRO A 107 23.57 -30.74 -45.09
N LEU A 108 24.11 -29.62 -45.60
CA LEU A 108 25.13 -28.84 -44.86
C LEU A 108 24.72 -27.42 -44.43
N ASN A 109 23.68 -26.83 -45.04
CA ASN A 109 23.34 -25.42 -44.81
C ASN A 109 22.07 -25.20 -43.97
N LEU A 110 21.24 -26.22 -43.78
CA LEU A 110 19.92 -26.07 -43.15
C LEU A 110 19.86 -26.59 -41.71
N PHE A 111 20.62 -27.64 -41.39
CA PHE A 111 20.62 -28.28 -40.08
C PHE A 111 21.94 -28.08 -39.31
N GLY A 112 22.88 -27.32 -39.88
CA GLY A 112 24.19 -27.11 -39.28
C GLY A 112 24.22 -26.00 -38.21
N PRO A 113 25.16 -26.07 -37.25
CA PRO A 113 25.29 -25.10 -36.15
C PRO A 113 25.68 -23.69 -36.61
N THR A 114 26.16 -23.54 -37.85
CA THR A 114 26.55 -22.26 -38.46
C THR A 114 25.41 -21.54 -39.19
N CYS A 115 24.19 -22.08 -39.17
CA CYS A 115 23.06 -21.44 -39.82
C CYS A 115 22.67 -20.14 -39.08
N GLN A 116 23.04 -18.98 -39.64
CA GLN A 116 22.68 -17.66 -39.11
C GLN A 116 21.16 -17.42 -39.00
N TYR A 117 20.36 -18.28 -39.63
CA TYR A 117 18.89 -18.24 -39.63
C TYR A 117 18.29 -19.58 -39.18
N ALA A 118 18.82 -20.14 -38.08
CA ALA A 118 18.26 -21.35 -37.49
C ALA A 118 16.75 -21.16 -37.27
N LEU A 119 15.96 -21.96 -37.98
CA LEU A 119 14.52 -22.03 -37.78
C LEU A 119 14.25 -22.62 -36.38
N PRO A 120 13.17 -22.23 -35.69
CA PRO A 120 12.84 -22.77 -34.38
C PRO A 120 12.19 -24.16 -34.52
N LEU A 121 12.90 -25.12 -35.14
CA LEU A 121 12.35 -26.42 -35.50
C LEU A 121 12.03 -27.26 -34.26
N VAL A 122 12.94 -27.32 -33.30
CA VAL A 122 12.73 -28.06 -32.04
C VAL A 122 11.62 -27.41 -31.23
N GLU A 123 11.63 -26.09 -31.09
CA GLU A 123 10.57 -25.37 -30.37
C GLU A 123 9.20 -25.57 -31.03
N LEU A 124 9.12 -25.56 -32.36
CA LEU A 124 7.86 -25.80 -33.06
C LEU A 124 7.41 -27.25 -32.98
N ALA A 125 8.34 -28.21 -33.01
CA ALA A 125 8.03 -29.62 -32.76
C ALA A 125 7.47 -29.83 -31.34
N VAL A 126 8.02 -29.12 -30.36
CA VAL A 126 7.48 -29.08 -29.00
C VAL A 126 6.07 -28.50 -28.97
N VAL A 127 5.81 -27.39 -29.66
CA VAL A 127 4.46 -26.81 -29.76
C VAL A 127 3.47 -27.83 -30.36
N GLY A 128 3.91 -28.63 -31.33
CA GLY A 128 3.11 -29.68 -31.96
C GLY A 128 2.97 -30.99 -31.16
N GLY A 129 3.75 -31.18 -30.10
CA GLY A 129 3.79 -32.45 -29.37
C GLY A 129 4.55 -33.57 -30.10
N ALA A 130 5.40 -33.21 -31.06
CA ALA A 130 6.04 -34.12 -32.01
C ALA A 130 7.34 -34.75 -31.46
N VAL A 131 7.19 -35.86 -30.70
CA VAL A 131 8.29 -36.52 -29.97
C VAL A 131 9.38 -37.02 -30.91
N ALA A 132 9.02 -37.71 -32.00
CA ALA A 132 9.98 -38.34 -32.90
C ALA A 132 10.78 -37.29 -33.70
N ALA A 133 10.14 -36.20 -34.09
CA ALA A 133 10.79 -35.06 -34.74
C ALA A 133 11.79 -34.39 -33.79
N ILE A 134 11.47 -34.24 -32.51
CA ILE A 134 12.40 -33.71 -31.51
C ILE A 134 13.61 -34.63 -31.38
N GLU A 135 13.41 -35.94 -31.18
CA GLU A 135 14.51 -36.91 -31.06
C GLU A 135 15.41 -36.89 -32.29
N TYR A 136 14.82 -36.83 -33.48
CA TYR A 136 15.54 -36.70 -34.74
C TYR A 136 16.37 -35.41 -34.81
N LEU A 137 15.78 -34.26 -34.49
CA LEU A 137 16.48 -32.97 -34.54
C LEU A 137 17.58 -32.86 -33.49
N VAL A 138 17.36 -33.39 -32.28
CA VAL A 138 18.37 -33.44 -31.21
C VAL A 138 19.52 -34.38 -31.61
N ALA A 139 19.23 -35.52 -32.23
CA ALA A 139 20.26 -36.45 -32.72
C ALA A 139 21.13 -35.86 -33.84
N LEU A 140 20.66 -34.80 -34.53
CA LEU A 140 21.43 -34.04 -35.51
C LEU A 140 22.23 -32.88 -34.89
N ASP A 141 22.27 -32.75 -33.56
CA ASP A 141 22.84 -31.60 -32.85
C ASP A 141 22.23 -30.26 -33.32
N TYR A 142 20.94 -30.25 -33.69
CA TYR A 142 20.28 -29.03 -34.14
C TYR A 142 20.23 -28.02 -32.98
N PRO A 143 20.61 -26.75 -33.17
CA PRO A 143 20.66 -25.77 -32.09
C PRO A 143 19.25 -25.41 -31.60
N TYR A 144 19.03 -25.49 -30.29
CA TYR A 144 17.78 -25.07 -29.64
C TYR A 144 18.04 -24.60 -28.21
N SER A 145 17.04 -23.99 -27.59
CA SER A 145 17.08 -23.64 -26.16
C SER A 145 16.30 -24.66 -25.32
N PRO A 146 16.96 -25.54 -24.54
CA PRO A 146 16.25 -26.54 -23.74
C PRO A 146 15.27 -25.93 -22.74
N SER A 147 15.63 -24.80 -22.11
CA SER A 147 14.75 -24.11 -21.15
C SER A 147 13.49 -23.53 -21.81
N LEU A 148 13.61 -22.97 -23.01
CA LEU A 148 12.47 -22.49 -23.79
C LEU A 148 11.60 -23.67 -24.25
N ALA A 149 12.22 -24.75 -24.75
CA ALA A 149 11.52 -25.96 -25.16
C ALA A 149 10.70 -26.55 -23.99
N LEU A 150 11.28 -26.71 -22.80
CA LEU A 150 10.54 -27.16 -21.62
C LEU A 150 9.38 -26.23 -21.27
N LYS A 151 9.61 -24.90 -21.30
CA LYS A 151 8.54 -23.91 -21.07
C LYS A 151 7.39 -24.05 -22.08
N LEU A 152 7.70 -24.25 -23.36
CA LEU A 152 6.70 -24.45 -24.41
C LEU A 152 5.95 -25.77 -24.22
N ALA A 153 6.63 -26.86 -23.85
CA ALA A 153 5.99 -28.14 -23.56
C ALA A 153 4.95 -28.01 -22.45
N VAL A 154 5.29 -27.27 -21.39
CA VAL A 154 4.36 -26.95 -20.29
C VAL A 154 3.22 -26.04 -20.77
N THR A 155 3.54 -24.96 -21.50
CA THR A 155 2.56 -23.97 -21.98
C THR A 155 1.50 -24.61 -22.88
N HIS A 156 1.90 -25.60 -23.70
CA HIS A 156 1.01 -26.30 -24.61
C HIS A 156 0.41 -27.60 -24.01
N GLY A 157 0.69 -27.91 -22.74
CA GLY A 157 0.06 -29.05 -22.05
C GLY A 157 0.56 -30.43 -22.48
N HIS A 158 1.74 -30.53 -23.10
CA HIS A 158 2.28 -31.78 -23.63
C HIS A 158 2.93 -32.64 -22.53
N LEU A 159 2.09 -33.29 -21.72
CA LEU A 159 2.52 -34.05 -20.53
C LEU A 159 3.61 -35.10 -20.84
N ALA A 160 3.49 -35.81 -21.97
CA ALA A 160 4.46 -36.83 -22.38
C ALA A 160 5.85 -36.25 -22.72
N LEU A 161 5.91 -35.01 -23.21
CA LEU A 161 7.18 -34.36 -23.58
C LEU A 161 7.91 -33.76 -22.37
N VAL A 162 7.20 -33.47 -21.28
CA VAL A 162 7.77 -32.73 -20.16
C VAL A 162 8.89 -33.49 -19.44
N PRO A 163 8.75 -34.79 -19.08
CA PRO A 163 9.85 -35.56 -18.49
C PRO A 163 11.06 -35.65 -19.42
N TYR A 164 10.83 -35.83 -20.72
CA TYR A 164 11.89 -35.90 -21.73
C TYR A 164 12.66 -34.58 -21.84
N MET A 165 11.95 -33.46 -21.94
CA MET A 165 12.55 -32.12 -21.98
C MET A 165 13.25 -31.74 -20.68
N ALA A 166 12.70 -32.12 -19.54
CA ALA A 166 13.31 -31.89 -18.24
C ALA A 166 14.66 -32.65 -18.13
N HIS A 167 14.71 -33.89 -18.61
CA HIS A 167 15.94 -34.67 -18.68
C HIS A 167 17.00 -34.01 -19.57
N LEU A 168 16.62 -33.53 -20.76
CA LEU A 168 17.55 -32.80 -21.64
C LEU A 168 18.05 -31.50 -20.99
N CYS A 169 17.18 -30.75 -20.30
CA CYS A 169 17.60 -29.55 -19.57
C CYS A 169 18.62 -29.86 -18.47
N GLN A 170 18.45 -30.95 -17.73
CA GLN A 170 19.39 -31.38 -16.69
C GLN A 170 20.78 -31.70 -17.24
N GLN A 171 20.86 -32.25 -18.45
CA GLN A 171 22.14 -32.58 -19.08
C GLN A 171 22.90 -31.34 -19.56
N HIS A 172 22.18 -30.31 -20.04
CA HIS A 172 22.79 -29.18 -20.73
C HIS A 172 22.88 -27.88 -19.91
N ILE A 173 22.09 -27.73 -18.84
CA ILE A 173 21.95 -26.46 -18.10
C ILE A 173 22.13 -26.71 -16.60
N PRO A 174 22.89 -25.86 -15.87
CA PRO A 174 22.95 -25.92 -14.41
C PRO A 174 21.56 -25.83 -13.75
N HIS A 175 21.28 -26.73 -12.81
CA HIS A 175 19.95 -27.06 -12.27
C HIS A 175 19.05 -25.89 -11.82
N ALA A 176 19.59 -24.73 -11.44
CA ALA A 176 18.82 -23.72 -10.71
C ALA A 176 17.92 -22.80 -11.56
N MET A 177 18.16 -22.63 -12.86
CA MET A 177 17.60 -21.49 -13.60
C MET A 177 16.51 -21.84 -14.62
N TYR A 178 16.45 -23.08 -15.13
CA TYR A 178 15.52 -23.44 -16.21
C TYR A 178 14.12 -23.88 -15.72
N MET A 179 13.97 -24.37 -14.49
CA MET A 179 12.71 -24.92 -13.98
C MET A 179 11.72 -23.87 -13.45
N ALA A 180 12.18 -22.66 -13.10
CA ALA A 180 11.34 -21.68 -12.42
C ALA A 180 10.12 -21.23 -13.25
N ALA A 181 10.33 -20.93 -14.54
CA ALA A 181 9.24 -20.49 -15.42
C ALA A 181 8.24 -21.61 -15.77
N PRO A 182 8.68 -22.83 -16.16
CA PRO A 182 7.78 -23.98 -16.35
C PRO A 182 6.97 -24.31 -15.09
N LEU A 183 7.61 -24.34 -13.92
CA LEU A 183 6.94 -24.63 -12.65
C LEU A 183 5.88 -23.58 -12.30
N LYS A 184 6.21 -22.29 -12.47
CA LYS A 184 5.26 -21.19 -12.25
C LYS A 184 4.03 -21.30 -13.18
N LEU A 185 4.23 -21.70 -14.44
CA LEU A 185 3.12 -21.88 -15.39
C LEU A 185 2.22 -23.05 -14.98
N ALA A 186 2.81 -24.21 -14.66
CA ALA A 186 2.05 -25.38 -14.21
C ALA A 186 1.19 -25.07 -12.98
N VAL A 187 1.75 -24.30 -12.03
CA VAL A 187 1.03 -23.86 -10.82
C VAL A 187 -0.05 -22.83 -11.15
N LYS A 188 0.24 -21.84 -12.01
CA LYS A 188 -0.73 -20.79 -12.37
C LYS A 188 -1.99 -21.36 -13.01
N ASP A 189 -1.86 -22.43 -13.77
CA ASP A 189 -2.98 -23.11 -14.44
C ASP A 189 -3.61 -24.21 -13.56
N ASP A 190 -3.19 -24.35 -12.29
CA ASP A 190 -3.56 -25.41 -11.34
C ASP A 190 -3.44 -26.84 -11.95
N ASN A 191 -2.45 -27.04 -12.84
CA ASN A 191 -2.26 -28.29 -13.58
C ASN A 191 -1.37 -29.28 -12.79
N VAL A 192 -2.03 -30.11 -11.99
CA VAL A 192 -1.39 -31.08 -11.09
C VAL A 192 -0.52 -32.10 -11.81
N ASP A 193 -0.97 -32.61 -12.96
CA ASP A 193 -0.23 -33.66 -13.67
C ASP A 193 1.07 -33.09 -14.25
N MET A 194 1.01 -31.87 -14.79
CA MET A 194 2.18 -31.14 -15.24
C MET A 194 3.16 -30.87 -14.09
N LEU A 195 2.64 -30.42 -12.95
CA LEU A 195 3.42 -30.23 -11.74
C LEU A 195 4.12 -31.53 -11.32
N ARG A 196 3.40 -32.67 -11.25
CA ARG A 196 3.96 -33.97 -10.88
C ARG A 196 5.11 -34.41 -11.78
N CYS A 197 5.04 -34.12 -13.09
CA CYS A 197 6.14 -34.38 -14.01
C CYS A 197 7.39 -33.51 -13.72
N LEU A 198 7.20 -32.30 -13.20
CA LEU A 198 8.29 -31.37 -12.89
C LEU A 198 8.92 -31.61 -11.52
N LEU A 199 8.16 -32.12 -10.53
CA LEU A 199 8.61 -32.29 -9.13
C LEU A 199 9.95 -33.05 -8.97
N PRO A 200 10.23 -34.16 -9.68
CA PRO A 200 11.50 -34.87 -9.54
C PRO A 200 12.73 -34.04 -9.88
N CYS A 201 12.54 -32.94 -10.61
CA CYS A 201 13.59 -32.04 -11.07
C CYS A 201 13.70 -30.77 -10.21
N CYS A 202 12.86 -30.61 -9.18
CA CYS A 202 12.79 -29.40 -8.38
C CYS A 202 13.71 -29.45 -7.16
N THR A 203 14.33 -28.32 -6.84
CA THR A 203 15.02 -28.10 -5.57
C THR A 203 14.04 -27.57 -4.52
N THR A 204 14.36 -27.70 -3.22
CA THR A 204 13.57 -27.12 -2.11
C THR A 204 13.27 -25.63 -2.32
N ARG A 205 14.24 -24.86 -2.83
CA ARG A 205 14.04 -23.43 -3.15
C ARG A 205 12.97 -23.22 -4.22
N MET A 206 12.93 -24.08 -5.25
CA MET A 206 11.92 -24.00 -6.31
C MET A 206 10.54 -24.41 -5.81
N LEU A 207 10.47 -25.42 -4.93
CA LEU A 207 9.21 -25.86 -4.31
C LEU A 207 8.63 -24.76 -3.42
N SER A 208 9.44 -24.12 -2.59
CA SER A 208 9.03 -22.95 -1.79
C SER A 208 8.47 -21.81 -2.66
N GLU A 209 9.14 -21.50 -3.78
CA GLU A 209 8.66 -20.50 -4.75
C GLU A 209 7.37 -20.93 -5.45
N ALA A 210 7.21 -22.22 -5.76
CA ALA A 210 5.99 -22.76 -6.34
C ALA A 210 4.82 -22.69 -5.35
N VAL A 211 5.04 -22.99 -4.07
CA VAL A 211 4.03 -22.83 -3.00
C VAL A 211 3.61 -21.37 -2.88
N ARG A 212 4.58 -20.45 -2.94
CA ARG A 212 4.32 -19.00 -2.96
C ARG A 212 3.38 -18.61 -4.10
N VAL A 213 3.70 -19.02 -5.32
CA VAL A 213 2.86 -18.77 -6.51
C VAL A 213 1.49 -19.45 -6.38
N ALA A 214 1.44 -20.67 -5.85
CA ALA A 214 0.18 -21.41 -5.69
C ALA A 214 -0.79 -20.70 -4.75
N ILE A 215 -0.28 -20.14 -3.65
CA ILE A 215 -1.06 -19.32 -2.71
C ILE A 215 -1.47 -17.99 -3.36
N GLU A 216 -0.63 -17.41 -4.23
CA GLU A 216 -0.95 -16.15 -4.92
C GLU A 216 -2.00 -16.27 -6.03
N VAL A 217 -2.16 -17.45 -6.61
CA VAL A 217 -3.14 -17.71 -7.69
C VAL A 217 -4.27 -18.63 -7.25
N ASP A 218 -4.37 -18.92 -5.95
CA ASP A 218 -5.33 -19.82 -5.34
C ASP A 218 -5.37 -21.23 -6.00
N ALA A 219 -4.20 -21.74 -6.44
CA ALA A 219 -4.03 -23.04 -7.09
C ALA A 219 -4.05 -24.20 -6.07
N THR A 220 -5.24 -24.47 -5.54
CA THR A 220 -5.44 -25.38 -4.39
C THR A 220 -5.01 -26.83 -4.67
N GLN A 221 -5.15 -27.33 -5.90
CA GLN A 221 -4.78 -28.71 -6.21
C GLN A 221 -3.26 -28.87 -6.32
N CYS A 222 -2.59 -27.93 -6.97
CA CYS A 222 -1.14 -27.85 -7.00
C CYS A 222 -0.56 -27.65 -5.59
N LEU A 223 -1.17 -26.81 -4.76
CA LEU A 223 -0.75 -26.55 -3.39
C LEU A 223 -0.75 -27.84 -2.55
N ARG A 224 -1.78 -28.68 -2.67
CA ARG A 224 -1.83 -29.99 -2.00
C ARG A 224 -0.64 -30.87 -2.36
N VAL A 225 -0.32 -30.95 -3.66
CA VAL A 225 0.80 -31.76 -4.13
C VAL A 225 2.15 -31.17 -3.71
N LEU A 226 2.30 -29.85 -3.74
CA LEU A 226 3.52 -29.18 -3.31
C LEU A 226 3.81 -29.39 -1.82
N ILE A 227 2.80 -29.31 -0.95
CA ILE A 227 2.94 -29.53 0.50
C ILE A 227 3.33 -30.98 0.79
N LEU A 228 2.77 -31.93 0.04
CA LEU A 228 3.16 -33.34 0.13
C LEU A 228 4.58 -33.60 -0.37
N ALA A 229 5.07 -32.78 -1.31
CA ALA A 229 6.40 -32.92 -1.89
C ALA A 229 7.50 -32.24 -1.05
N ASP A 230 7.19 -31.15 -0.34
CA ASP A 230 8.12 -30.41 0.50
C ASP A 230 7.46 -29.93 1.79
N THR A 231 7.75 -30.62 2.88
CA THR A 231 7.08 -30.43 4.17
C THR A 231 7.60 -29.24 4.97
N LYS A 232 8.62 -28.52 4.49
CA LYS A 232 9.43 -27.64 5.37
C LYS A 232 9.27 -26.14 5.16
N ALA A 233 8.62 -25.66 4.11
CA ALA A 233 8.59 -24.23 3.80
C ALA A 233 7.20 -23.72 3.40
N LEU A 234 6.42 -23.28 4.39
CA LEU A 234 5.22 -22.48 4.16
C LEU A 234 5.60 -20.98 4.06
N PRO A 235 5.20 -20.26 3.00
CA PRO A 235 5.56 -18.86 2.81
C PRO A 235 4.68 -17.94 3.67
N ILE A 236 5.20 -17.59 4.85
CA ILE A 236 4.54 -16.77 5.89
C ILE A 236 3.94 -15.46 5.33
N VAL A 237 4.68 -14.76 4.46
CA VAL A 237 4.27 -13.43 3.93
C VAL A 237 3.01 -13.53 3.07
N GLN A 238 2.88 -14.57 2.25
CA GLN A 238 1.74 -14.77 1.36
C GLN A 238 0.48 -15.18 2.12
N LEU A 239 0.64 -15.94 3.21
CA LEU A 239 -0.46 -16.27 4.11
C LEU A 239 -1.03 -15.01 4.77
N TYR A 240 -0.15 -14.12 5.22
CA TYR A 240 -0.57 -12.82 5.74
C TYR A 240 -1.37 -12.01 4.72
N SER A 241 -0.87 -11.85 3.48
CA SER A 241 -1.56 -11.05 2.46
C SER A 241 -2.92 -11.66 2.11
N ARG A 242 -3.00 -12.98 1.89
CA ARG A 242 -4.27 -13.66 1.55
C ARG A 242 -5.30 -13.57 2.66
N ALA A 243 -4.87 -13.69 3.91
CA ALA A 243 -5.77 -13.53 5.05
C ALA A 243 -6.25 -12.09 5.21
N SER A 244 -5.39 -11.10 4.95
CA SER A 244 -5.78 -9.69 4.93
C SER A 244 -6.82 -9.38 3.85
N ASP A 245 -6.68 -10.02 2.69
CA ASP A 245 -7.61 -9.86 1.57
C ASP A 245 -8.92 -10.67 1.75
N GLY A 246 -9.02 -11.49 2.80
CA GLY A 246 -10.24 -12.23 3.14
C GLY A 246 -10.45 -13.54 2.36
N HIS A 247 -9.40 -14.15 1.81
CA HIS A 247 -9.47 -15.44 1.10
C HIS A 247 -9.67 -16.62 2.08
N SER A 248 -10.83 -16.70 2.74
CA SER A 248 -11.15 -17.76 3.70
C SER A 248 -11.13 -19.16 3.07
N ASP A 249 -11.66 -19.31 1.85
CA ASP A 249 -11.76 -20.61 1.17
C ASP A 249 -10.39 -21.25 0.91
N LEU A 250 -9.39 -20.42 0.56
CA LEU A 250 -8.01 -20.88 0.37
C LEU A 250 -7.42 -21.36 1.69
N LEU A 251 -7.63 -20.60 2.77
CA LEU A 251 -7.09 -20.91 4.08
C LEU A 251 -7.76 -22.15 4.67
N ASP A 252 -9.08 -22.30 4.53
CA ASP A 252 -9.79 -23.50 4.96
C ASP A 252 -9.25 -24.76 4.26
N ARG A 253 -9.09 -24.72 2.92
CA ARG A 253 -8.51 -25.84 2.17
C ARG A 253 -7.05 -26.10 2.55
N LEU A 254 -6.26 -25.05 2.72
CA LEU A 254 -4.87 -25.18 3.13
C LEU A 254 -4.76 -25.80 4.53
N MET A 255 -5.65 -25.42 5.44
CA MET A 255 -5.75 -25.98 6.78
C MET A 255 -6.13 -27.44 6.75
N GLU A 256 -7.12 -27.83 5.95
CA GLU A 256 -7.47 -29.25 5.74
C GLU A 256 -6.25 -30.04 5.25
N ILE A 257 -5.53 -29.54 4.23
CA ILE A 257 -4.33 -30.18 3.69
C ILE A 257 -3.23 -30.32 4.75
N VAL A 258 -2.96 -29.26 5.52
CA VAL A 258 -1.91 -29.26 6.54
C VAL A 258 -2.31 -30.13 7.73
N GLN A 259 -3.58 -30.14 8.13
CA GLN A 259 -4.08 -30.98 9.22
C GLN A 259 -3.99 -32.47 8.88
N ASP A 260 -4.29 -32.85 7.64
CA ASP A 260 -4.24 -34.24 7.19
C ASP A 260 -2.80 -34.77 7.04
N HIS A 261 -1.83 -33.90 6.75
CA HIS A 261 -0.50 -34.34 6.31
C HIS A 261 0.66 -33.88 7.19
N ILE A 262 0.56 -32.70 7.81
CA ILE A 262 1.65 -32.07 8.57
C ILE A 262 1.07 -31.28 9.77
N PRO A 263 0.39 -31.95 10.72
CA PRO A 263 -0.35 -31.27 11.80
C PRO A 263 0.53 -30.36 12.67
N GLN A 264 1.84 -30.65 12.77
CA GLN A 264 2.80 -29.80 13.49
C GLN A 264 2.95 -28.39 12.89
N CYS A 265 2.67 -28.20 11.59
CA CYS A 265 2.81 -26.90 10.91
C CYS A 265 1.57 -26.02 11.00
N ILE A 266 0.45 -26.50 11.54
CA ILE A 266 -0.80 -25.73 11.69
C ILE A 266 -0.53 -24.41 12.43
N ARG A 267 0.27 -24.45 13.51
CA ARG A 267 0.60 -23.26 14.31
C ARG A 267 1.38 -22.21 13.52
N GLU A 268 2.29 -22.63 12.65
CA GLU A 268 3.09 -21.75 11.80
C GLU A 268 2.25 -21.07 10.71
N LEU A 269 1.16 -21.71 10.31
CA LEU A 269 0.21 -21.15 9.35
C LEU A 269 -0.78 -20.18 10.01
N ILE A 270 -1.28 -20.50 11.20
CA ILE A 270 -2.29 -19.66 11.86
C ILE A 270 -1.73 -18.33 12.28
N ALA A 271 -0.53 -18.27 12.88
CA ALA A 271 0.00 -16.99 13.37
C ALA A 271 0.05 -15.87 12.30
N PRO A 272 0.65 -16.08 11.10
CA PRO A 272 0.63 -15.07 10.04
C PRO A 272 -0.76 -14.86 9.44
N SER A 273 -1.56 -15.91 9.30
CA SER A 273 -2.93 -15.80 8.78
C SER A 273 -3.83 -14.99 9.72
N LEU A 274 -3.68 -15.18 11.03
CA LEU A 274 -4.39 -14.44 12.07
C LEU A 274 -3.94 -12.97 12.05
N SER A 275 -2.63 -12.70 11.98
CA SER A 275 -2.11 -11.35 11.82
C SER A 275 -2.66 -10.65 10.56
N GLY A 276 -2.72 -11.35 9.44
CA GLY A 276 -3.29 -10.84 8.18
C GLY A 276 -4.78 -10.57 8.31
N ALA A 277 -5.55 -11.52 8.84
CA ALA A 277 -6.99 -11.39 9.04
C ALA A 277 -7.35 -10.21 9.95
N ILE A 278 -6.58 -9.98 11.02
CA ILE A 278 -6.74 -8.79 11.89
C ILE A 278 -6.43 -7.51 11.11
N HIS A 279 -5.36 -7.51 10.31
CA HIS A 279 -4.99 -6.35 9.51
C HIS A 279 -6.09 -5.97 8.51
N GLY A 280 -6.67 -6.97 7.85
CA GLY A 280 -7.76 -6.85 6.90
C GLY A 280 -9.17 -6.68 7.52
N ASP A 281 -9.28 -6.61 8.85
CA ASP A 281 -10.56 -6.55 9.59
C ASP A 281 -11.52 -7.72 9.25
N GLN A 282 -10.95 -8.90 8.99
CA GLN A 282 -11.68 -10.11 8.59
C GLN A 282 -12.14 -10.91 9.83
N PHE A 283 -13.08 -10.36 10.60
CA PHE A 283 -13.54 -10.96 11.87
C PHE A 283 -14.00 -12.42 11.73
N ALA A 284 -14.75 -12.76 10.68
CA ALA A 284 -15.22 -14.13 10.44
C ALA A 284 -14.05 -15.12 10.27
N LEU A 285 -13.00 -14.69 9.55
CA LEU A 285 -11.79 -15.49 9.36
C LEU A 285 -10.99 -15.61 10.68
N VAL A 286 -10.88 -14.52 11.45
CA VAL A 286 -10.26 -14.57 12.80
C VAL A 286 -10.97 -15.59 13.68
N HIS A 287 -12.31 -15.54 13.75
CA HIS A 287 -13.10 -16.48 14.53
C HIS A 287 -12.87 -17.93 14.08
N ARG A 288 -12.91 -18.16 12.76
CA ARG A 288 -12.68 -19.47 12.17
C ARG A 288 -11.30 -20.03 12.48
N LEU A 289 -10.25 -19.21 12.32
CA LEU A 289 -8.88 -19.60 12.62
C LEU A 289 -8.69 -20.03 14.08
N LEU A 290 -9.35 -19.36 15.03
CA LEU A 290 -9.30 -19.74 16.44
C LEU A 290 -10.14 -20.99 16.76
N GLU A 291 -11.22 -21.25 16.03
CA GLU A 291 -12.00 -22.50 16.16
C GLU A 291 -11.21 -23.73 15.74
N LEU A 292 -10.32 -23.59 14.75
CA LEU A 292 -9.46 -24.69 14.28
C LEU A 292 -8.41 -25.09 15.32
N THR A 293 -8.10 -24.22 16.28
CA THR A 293 -7.13 -24.48 17.36
C THR A 293 -7.72 -24.20 18.73
N PRO A 294 -8.63 -25.05 19.22
CA PRO A 294 -9.31 -24.82 20.50
C PRO A 294 -8.35 -24.87 21.70
N ASN A 295 -7.28 -25.67 21.62
CA ASN A 295 -6.40 -26.01 22.73
C ASN A 295 -4.95 -25.52 22.57
N ASP A 296 -4.65 -24.76 21.51
CA ASP A 296 -3.30 -24.30 21.25
C ASP A 296 -3.13 -22.84 21.68
N ASP A 297 -1.95 -22.54 22.23
CA ASP A 297 -1.52 -21.18 22.52
C ASP A 297 -1.13 -20.44 21.24
N VAL A 298 -2.11 -20.01 20.46
CA VAL A 298 -1.88 -19.39 19.14
C VAL A 298 -1.90 -17.86 19.20
N ILE A 299 -2.57 -17.27 20.19
CA ILE A 299 -2.66 -15.81 20.33
C ILE A 299 -1.33 -15.29 20.90
N GLN A 300 -0.62 -14.53 20.06
CA GLN A 300 0.66 -13.89 20.39
C GLN A 300 0.44 -12.43 20.81
N PRO A 301 1.39 -11.80 21.54
CA PRO A 301 1.29 -10.38 21.89
C PRO A 301 1.04 -9.48 20.69
N ALA A 302 1.69 -9.76 19.55
CA ALA A 302 1.53 -8.98 18.32
C ALA A 302 0.07 -8.95 17.82
N HIS A 303 -0.69 -10.05 17.94
CA HIS A 303 -2.09 -10.11 17.53
C HIS A 303 -2.97 -9.17 18.36
N LEU A 304 -2.76 -9.15 19.67
CA LEU A 304 -3.46 -8.24 20.59
C LEU A 304 -3.14 -6.77 20.26
N MET A 305 -1.85 -6.45 20.10
CA MET A 305 -1.40 -5.11 19.73
C MET A 305 -1.97 -4.66 18.38
N TYR A 306 -1.98 -5.53 17.38
CA TYR A 306 -2.56 -5.23 16.07
C TYR A 306 -4.07 -5.00 16.15
N ALA A 307 -4.81 -5.84 16.87
CA ALA A 307 -6.25 -5.67 17.00
C ALA A 307 -6.63 -4.34 17.68
N VAL A 308 -5.89 -3.94 18.73
CA VAL A 308 -6.12 -2.67 19.42
C VAL A 308 -5.75 -1.48 18.54
N THR A 309 -4.56 -1.49 17.94
CA THR A 309 -4.09 -0.39 17.08
C THR A 309 -4.96 -0.18 15.84
N ARG A 310 -5.55 -1.25 15.30
CA ARG A 310 -6.51 -1.22 14.19
C ARG A 310 -7.94 -0.93 14.62
N ASN A 311 -8.20 -0.80 15.92
CA ASN A 311 -9.54 -0.57 16.48
C ASN A 311 -10.54 -1.70 16.16
N CYS A 312 -10.07 -2.94 16.06
CA CYS A 312 -10.89 -4.13 15.79
C CYS A 312 -11.53 -4.67 17.09
N VAL A 313 -12.53 -3.94 17.62
CA VAL A 313 -13.15 -4.22 18.93
C VAL A 313 -13.69 -5.65 19.04
N ALA A 314 -14.34 -6.15 17.99
CA ALA A 314 -14.90 -7.51 17.97
C ALA A 314 -13.81 -8.58 18.14
N VAL A 315 -12.64 -8.38 17.51
CA VAL A 315 -11.48 -9.27 17.65
C VAL A 315 -10.92 -9.24 19.06
N VAL A 316 -10.77 -8.05 19.66
CA VAL A 316 -10.28 -7.92 21.05
C VAL A 316 -11.24 -8.62 22.02
N HIS A 317 -12.55 -8.42 21.85
CA HIS A 317 -13.57 -9.10 22.65
C HIS A 317 -13.43 -10.63 22.56
N LEU A 318 -13.34 -11.15 21.34
CA LEU A 318 -13.12 -12.58 21.08
C LEU A 318 -11.83 -13.10 21.71
N PHE A 319 -10.74 -12.34 21.65
CA PHE A 319 -9.49 -12.71 22.30
C PHE A 319 -9.64 -12.75 23.83
N CYS A 320 -10.36 -11.81 24.43
CA CYS A 320 -10.65 -11.83 25.87
C CYS A 320 -11.53 -13.04 26.26
N GLU A 321 -12.52 -13.40 25.46
CA GLU A 321 -13.33 -14.62 25.67
C GLU A 321 -12.48 -15.89 25.61
N ARG A 322 -11.40 -15.88 24.80
CA ARG A 322 -10.48 -17.00 24.60
C ARG A 322 -9.14 -16.82 25.31
N ARG A 323 -9.12 -16.25 26.51
CA ARG A 323 -7.90 -16.12 27.35
C ARG A 323 -7.13 -17.44 27.53
N GLY A 324 -7.83 -18.58 27.52
CA GLY A 324 -7.20 -19.91 27.60
C GLY A 324 -6.31 -20.30 26.40
N GLN A 325 -6.42 -19.59 25.27
CA GLN A 325 -5.60 -19.81 24.06
C GLN A 325 -4.43 -18.80 23.94
N TRP A 326 -4.21 -17.99 24.97
CA TRP A 326 -3.13 -17.01 24.98
C TRP A 326 -1.82 -17.70 25.27
N ARG A 327 -0.78 -17.36 24.49
CA ARG A 327 0.58 -17.70 24.92
C ARG A 327 0.86 -17.00 26.25
N ARG A 328 1.63 -17.66 27.11
CA ARG A 328 2.10 -17.05 28.37
C ARG A 328 2.75 -15.68 28.16
N SER A 329 3.50 -15.51 27.07
CA SER A 329 4.08 -14.22 26.68
C SER A 329 3.03 -13.17 26.31
N ALA A 330 1.90 -13.57 25.72
CA ALA A 330 0.77 -12.70 25.42
C ALA A 330 0.11 -12.21 26.71
N THR A 331 -0.11 -13.07 27.71
CA THR A 331 -0.66 -12.67 29.02
C THR A 331 0.24 -11.63 29.70
N VAL A 332 1.54 -11.92 29.84
CA VAL A 332 2.48 -10.99 30.49
C VAL A 332 2.59 -9.66 29.74
N THR A 333 2.64 -9.71 28.41
CA THR A 333 2.70 -8.48 27.60
C THR A 333 1.38 -7.71 27.69
N TRP A 334 0.24 -8.39 27.70
CA TRP A 334 -1.06 -7.76 27.83
C TRP A 334 -1.19 -7.04 29.16
N GLU A 335 -0.90 -7.70 30.28
CA GLU A 335 -0.92 -7.09 31.62
C GLU A 335 -0.02 -5.84 31.70
N ARG A 336 1.15 -5.90 31.06
CA ARG A 336 2.10 -4.79 31.02
C ARG A 336 1.64 -3.63 30.13
N GLU A 337 1.16 -3.92 28.93
CA GLU A 337 0.85 -2.93 27.90
C GLU A 337 -0.60 -2.41 27.97
N LEU A 338 -1.51 -3.12 28.65
CA LEU A 338 -2.94 -2.79 28.74
C LEU A 338 -3.20 -1.34 29.18
N PRO A 339 -2.56 -0.80 30.24
CA PRO A 339 -2.76 0.59 30.63
C PRO A 339 -2.36 1.57 29.52
N ALA A 340 -1.25 1.31 28.82
CA ALA A 340 -0.78 2.14 27.72
C ALA A 340 -1.70 2.05 26.49
N LEU A 341 -2.21 0.86 26.19
CA LEU A 341 -3.17 0.62 25.11
C LEU A 341 -4.50 1.31 25.36
N ALA A 342 -5.06 1.20 26.56
CA ALA A 342 -6.31 1.86 26.94
C ALA A 342 -6.17 3.38 26.90
N LEU A 343 -5.05 3.92 27.38
CA LEU A 343 -4.70 5.33 27.26
C LEU A 343 -4.56 5.76 25.79
N GLY A 344 -3.92 4.94 24.97
CA GLY A 344 -3.79 5.14 23.53
C GLY A 344 -5.14 5.20 22.82
N ALA A 345 -6.05 4.27 23.09
CA ALA A 345 -7.40 4.26 22.54
C ALA A 345 -8.19 5.52 22.94
N ALA A 346 -8.04 5.97 24.20
CA ALA A 346 -8.66 7.21 24.67
C ALA A 346 -8.11 8.46 23.96
N ARG A 347 -6.78 8.53 23.73
CA ARG A 347 -6.15 9.61 22.94
C ARG A 347 -6.67 9.69 21.51
N HIS A 348 -7.07 8.56 20.93
CA HIS A 348 -7.67 8.52 19.58
C HIS A 348 -9.20 8.68 19.59
N GLY A 349 -9.84 8.82 20.75
CA GLY A 349 -11.28 8.97 20.87
C GLY A 349 -12.08 7.68 20.54
N GLN A 350 -11.47 6.52 20.68
CA GLN A 350 -12.06 5.22 20.33
C GLN A 350 -12.89 4.64 21.50
N LEU A 351 -14.11 5.13 21.69
CA LEU A 351 -14.97 4.73 22.82
C LEU A 351 -15.16 3.21 22.95
N ALA A 352 -15.52 2.54 21.86
CA ALA A 352 -15.82 1.11 21.90
C ALA A 352 -14.59 0.26 22.30
N MET A 353 -13.38 0.67 21.88
CA MET A 353 -12.14 0.01 22.28
C MET A 353 -11.83 0.27 23.76
N VAL A 354 -11.96 1.52 24.24
CA VAL A 354 -11.79 1.84 25.66
C VAL A 354 -12.76 1.04 26.53
N GLN A 355 -14.02 0.95 26.11
CA GLN A 355 -15.03 0.11 26.77
C GLN A 355 -14.57 -1.34 26.85
N CYS A 356 -14.23 -1.93 25.70
CA CYS A 356 -13.78 -3.31 25.61
C CYS A 356 -12.56 -3.61 26.50
N LEU A 357 -11.56 -2.72 26.50
CA LEU A 357 -10.33 -2.91 27.29
C LEU A 357 -10.57 -2.80 28.79
N ILE A 358 -11.47 -1.92 29.23
CA ILE A 358 -11.76 -1.70 30.65
C ILE A 358 -12.76 -2.73 31.20
N THR A 359 -13.72 -3.20 30.39
CA THR A 359 -14.74 -4.14 30.87
C THR A 359 -14.23 -5.57 30.95
N ASN A 360 -13.25 -5.94 30.14
CA ASN A 360 -12.81 -7.33 29.98
C ASN A 360 -11.60 -7.71 30.86
N ASP A 361 -11.09 -6.80 31.70
CA ASP A 361 -9.92 -7.05 32.53
C ASP A 361 -10.06 -6.58 33.97
N ASP A 362 -9.12 -6.99 34.82
CA ASP A 362 -9.00 -6.51 36.19
C ASP A 362 -8.81 -4.99 36.19
N GLN A 363 -9.87 -4.29 36.60
CA GLN A 363 -9.93 -2.83 36.60
C GLN A 363 -8.84 -2.18 37.47
N GLU A 364 -8.22 -2.94 38.38
CA GLU A 364 -7.20 -2.45 39.30
C GLU A 364 -5.90 -2.02 38.59
N ALA A 365 -5.57 -2.61 37.45
CA ALA A 365 -4.35 -2.28 36.71
C ALA A 365 -4.46 -0.96 35.92
N ILE A 366 -5.69 -0.53 35.61
CA ILE A 366 -5.95 0.62 34.74
C ILE A 366 -6.19 1.88 35.56
N ASP A 367 -5.30 2.86 35.43
CA ASP A 367 -5.54 4.21 35.94
C ASP A 367 -6.60 4.93 35.07
N TRP A 368 -7.87 4.70 35.40
CA TRP A 368 -9.00 5.31 34.72
C TRP A 368 -9.00 6.84 34.79
N ARG A 369 -8.33 7.44 35.80
CA ARG A 369 -8.22 8.90 35.92
C ARG A 369 -7.36 9.45 34.79
N MET A 370 -6.25 8.79 34.51
CA MET A 370 -5.39 9.15 33.36
C MET A 370 -6.13 9.01 32.03
N ILE A 371 -6.95 7.97 31.86
CA ILE A 371 -7.80 7.80 30.67
C ILE A 371 -8.83 8.94 30.57
N LEU A 372 -9.50 9.28 31.67
CA LEU A 372 -10.47 10.37 31.73
C LEU A 372 -9.84 11.72 31.37
N TYR A 373 -8.66 12.01 31.92
CA TYR A 373 -7.89 13.22 31.67
C TYR A 373 -7.48 13.33 30.20
N GLU A 374 -6.97 12.24 29.62
CA GLU A 374 -6.58 12.20 28.22
C GLU A 374 -7.78 12.32 27.28
N ALA A 375 -8.88 11.61 27.57
CA ALA A 375 -10.12 11.72 26.82
C ALA A 375 -10.67 13.15 26.82
N ALA A 376 -10.63 13.83 27.98
CA ALA A 376 -11.02 15.23 28.10
C ALA A 376 -10.10 16.14 27.28
N ARG A 377 -8.78 15.92 27.37
CA ARG A 377 -7.75 16.67 26.63
C ARG A 377 -7.95 16.59 25.11
N VAL A 378 -8.23 15.39 24.58
CA VAL A 378 -8.49 15.18 23.15
C VAL A 378 -9.94 15.45 22.73
N ARG A 379 -10.80 15.89 23.68
CA ARG A 379 -12.20 16.28 23.47
C ARG A 379 -13.11 15.11 23.06
N ALA A 380 -12.80 13.91 23.52
CA ALA A 380 -13.60 12.70 23.31
C ALA A 380 -14.78 12.66 24.30
N ALA A 381 -15.77 13.55 24.10
CA ALA A 381 -16.94 13.67 24.97
C ALA A 381 -17.68 12.36 25.27
N PRO A 382 -17.86 11.42 24.30
CA PRO A 382 -18.49 10.14 24.58
C PRO A 382 -17.72 9.29 25.60
N ILE A 383 -16.38 9.30 25.57
CA ILE A 383 -15.53 8.58 26.52
C ILE A 383 -15.65 9.17 27.92
N VAL A 384 -15.59 10.50 28.02
CA VAL A 384 -15.75 11.20 29.30
C VAL A 384 -17.10 10.88 29.92
N LYS A 385 -18.20 11.05 29.16
CA LYS A 385 -19.57 10.74 29.62
C LYS A 385 -19.68 9.30 30.10
N TRP A 386 -19.14 8.35 29.33
CA TRP A 386 -19.19 6.94 29.68
C TRP A 386 -18.37 6.62 30.94
N LEU A 387 -17.12 7.08 31.05
CA LEU A 387 -16.27 6.83 32.22
C LEU A 387 -16.90 7.39 33.49
N VAL A 388 -17.42 8.61 33.41
CA VAL A 388 -18.03 9.29 34.54
C VAL A 388 -19.35 8.64 34.95
N ALA A 389 -20.14 8.12 34.00
CA ALA A 389 -21.35 7.37 34.31
C ALA A 389 -21.06 5.96 34.86
N SER A 390 -19.93 5.36 34.48
CA SER A 390 -19.58 3.98 34.83
C SER A 390 -18.85 3.87 36.16
N GLN A 391 -18.24 4.94 36.65
CA GLN A 391 -17.47 4.94 37.90
C GLN A 391 -18.33 5.42 39.09
N PRO A 392 -18.51 4.59 40.14
CA PRO A 392 -19.46 4.88 41.22
C PRO A 392 -19.05 6.07 42.11
N VAL A 393 -17.76 6.46 42.13
CA VAL A 393 -17.29 7.61 42.91
C VAL A 393 -16.16 8.33 42.16
N VAL A 394 -16.51 9.41 41.46
CA VAL A 394 -15.53 10.36 40.92
C VAL A 394 -15.36 11.49 41.92
N ASP A 395 -14.20 11.60 42.55
CA ASP A 395 -13.93 12.67 43.50
C ASP A 395 -13.86 14.05 42.83
N VAL A 396 -14.09 15.09 43.62
CA VAL A 396 -14.12 16.49 43.17
C VAL A 396 -12.78 16.92 42.54
N GLN A 397 -11.66 16.39 43.03
CA GLN A 397 -10.33 16.72 42.52
C GLN A 397 -10.13 16.16 41.10
N THR A 398 -10.63 14.96 40.84
CA THR A 398 -10.61 14.30 39.54
C THR A 398 -11.49 15.05 38.55
N LEU A 399 -12.72 15.42 38.94
CA LEU A 399 -13.60 16.27 38.13
C LEU A 399 -12.95 17.62 37.80
N HIS A 400 -12.34 18.28 38.79
CA HIS A 400 -11.60 19.53 38.59
C HIS A 400 -10.45 19.37 37.60
N HIS A 401 -9.61 18.34 37.75
CA HIS A 401 -8.49 18.12 36.85
C HIS A 401 -8.97 17.82 35.42
N THR A 402 -10.07 17.08 35.28
CA THR A 402 -10.69 16.79 33.98
C THR A 402 -11.18 18.06 33.30
N LEU A 403 -11.80 18.98 34.05
CA LEU A 403 -12.19 20.31 33.58
C LEU A 403 -10.97 21.10 33.07
N CYS A 404 -9.89 21.11 33.86
CA CYS A 404 -8.63 21.75 33.45
C CYS A 404 -8.09 21.16 32.14
N GLN A 405 -8.02 19.84 32.02
CA GLN A 405 -7.53 19.15 30.81
C GLN A 405 -8.39 19.43 29.58
N ALA A 406 -9.72 19.45 29.73
CA ALA A 406 -10.64 19.80 28.64
C ALA A 406 -10.37 21.19 28.07
N THR A 407 -10.01 22.15 28.92
CA THR A 407 -9.73 23.55 28.52
C THR A 407 -8.29 23.78 28.03
N ALA A 408 -7.33 22.91 28.39
CA ALA A 408 -5.91 23.12 28.12
C ALA A 408 -5.53 23.16 26.63
N VAL A 409 -6.23 22.41 25.76
CA VAL A 409 -5.87 22.30 24.33
C VAL A 409 -6.53 23.39 23.47
N SER A 410 -7.51 24.12 23.99
CA SER A 410 -8.26 25.13 23.22
C SER A 410 -8.44 26.40 24.02
N HIS A 411 -7.34 27.11 24.22
CA HIS A 411 -7.39 28.44 24.80
C HIS A 411 -8.15 29.43 23.89
N SER A 412 -8.09 29.32 22.56
CA SER A 412 -8.70 30.31 21.68
C SER A 412 -10.03 29.92 21.04
N HIS A 413 -10.49 28.67 21.06
CA HIS A 413 -11.83 28.31 20.55
C HIS A 413 -12.27 26.95 21.12
N LEU A 414 -13.20 26.90 22.07
CA LEU A 414 -13.76 25.61 22.48
C LEU A 414 -14.67 25.08 21.38
N LYS A 415 -14.37 23.85 20.93
CA LYS A 415 -15.26 23.14 20.02
C LYS A 415 -16.45 22.61 20.83
N ARG A 416 -17.58 22.39 20.15
CA ARG A 416 -18.79 21.78 20.74
C ARG A 416 -18.50 20.56 21.64
N PRO A 417 -17.66 19.58 21.28
CA PRO A 417 -17.36 18.44 22.16
C PRO A 417 -16.73 18.83 23.50
N THR A 418 -15.93 19.92 23.52
CA THR A 418 -15.36 20.43 24.78
C THR A 418 -16.45 21.04 25.66
N LEU A 419 -17.36 21.84 25.09
CA LEU A 419 -18.49 22.37 25.85
C LEU A 419 -19.36 21.24 26.42
N GLU A 420 -19.61 20.19 25.65
CA GLU A 420 -20.33 19.01 26.13
C GLU A 420 -19.63 18.33 27.32
N ILE A 421 -18.30 18.19 27.27
CA ILE A 421 -17.51 17.69 28.39
C ILE A 421 -17.64 18.60 29.62
N LEU A 422 -17.51 19.91 29.41
CA LEU A 422 -17.57 20.88 30.49
C LEU A 422 -18.95 20.91 31.17
N HIS A 423 -20.03 20.84 30.39
CA HIS A 423 -21.38 20.73 30.92
C HIS A 423 -21.59 19.43 31.71
N GLU A 424 -21.08 18.30 31.22
CA GLU A 424 -21.20 17.03 31.94
C GLU A 424 -20.46 17.06 33.28
N ILE A 425 -19.23 17.56 33.29
CA ILE A 425 -18.42 17.67 34.52
C ILE A 425 -19.08 18.66 35.49
N ALA A 426 -19.55 19.80 35.00
CA ALA A 426 -20.24 20.81 35.80
C ALA A 426 -21.46 20.27 36.53
N ARG A 427 -22.24 19.38 35.87
CA ARG A 427 -23.43 18.75 36.46
C ARG A 427 -23.11 17.88 37.67
N LEU A 428 -21.88 17.39 37.77
CA LEU A 428 -21.45 16.42 38.78
C LEU A 428 -20.64 17.04 39.91
N LEU A 429 -20.16 18.28 39.70
CA LEU A 429 -19.53 19.03 40.76
C LEU A 429 -20.58 19.41 41.81
N PRO A 430 -20.26 19.33 43.12
CA PRO A 430 -21.15 19.82 44.17
C PRO A 430 -21.53 21.29 43.93
N PRO A 431 -22.74 21.73 44.30
CA PRO A 431 -23.13 23.13 44.14
C PRO A 431 -22.24 24.09 44.95
N THR A 432 -21.56 23.58 45.99
CA THR A 432 -20.59 24.31 46.81
C THR A 432 -19.20 24.38 46.19
N TYR A 433 -18.96 23.67 45.08
CA TYR A 433 -17.65 23.63 44.45
C TYR A 433 -17.36 24.94 43.72
N CYS A 434 -16.29 25.60 44.15
CA CYS A 434 -15.83 26.85 43.59
C CYS A 434 -14.53 26.64 42.80
N LEU A 435 -14.51 27.04 41.53
CA LEU A 435 -13.28 27.03 40.72
C LEU A 435 -12.20 27.90 41.38
N PRO A 436 -10.93 27.46 41.42
CA PRO A 436 -9.85 28.30 41.95
C PRO A 436 -9.74 29.63 41.20
N THR A 437 -9.60 30.74 41.93
CA THR A 437 -9.44 32.08 41.33
C THR A 437 -8.25 32.15 40.36
N SER A 438 -7.17 31.41 40.62
CA SER A 438 -6.02 31.29 39.72
C SER A 438 -6.39 30.69 38.37
N PHE A 439 -7.28 29.69 38.35
CA PHE A 439 -7.77 29.07 37.12
C PHE A 439 -8.63 30.06 36.31
N LEU A 440 -9.51 30.81 36.99
CA LEU A 440 -10.32 31.84 36.33
C LEU A 440 -9.49 32.99 35.77
N LEU A 441 -8.44 33.40 36.48
CA LEU A 441 -7.52 34.42 35.99
C LEU A 441 -6.75 33.92 34.75
N ALA A 442 -6.32 32.66 34.75
CA ALA A 442 -5.72 32.04 33.58
C ALA A 442 -6.72 31.98 32.42
N ALA A 443 -7.95 31.53 32.66
CA ALA A 443 -9.02 31.52 31.67
C ALA A 443 -9.33 32.93 31.14
N ALA A 444 -9.36 33.94 32.01
CA ALA A 444 -9.62 35.32 31.64
C ALA A 444 -8.58 35.86 30.64
N THR A 445 -7.32 35.46 30.80
CA THR A 445 -6.27 35.83 29.85
C THR A 445 -6.31 35.01 28.55
N THR A 446 -6.67 33.74 28.62
CA THR A 446 -6.44 32.77 27.53
C THR A 446 -7.70 32.48 26.71
N CYS A 447 -8.87 32.38 27.34
CA CYS A 447 -10.15 31.93 26.77
C CYS A 447 -10.91 32.99 25.96
N GLU A 448 -11.69 32.55 24.97
CA GLU A 448 -12.68 33.37 24.27
C GLU A 448 -13.83 33.82 25.20
N PRO A 449 -14.57 34.87 24.84
CA PRO A 449 -15.67 35.39 25.66
C PRO A 449 -16.67 34.33 26.11
N TYR A 450 -17.25 33.54 25.19
CA TYR A 450 -18.26 32.52 25.53
C TYR A 450 -17.71 31.37 26.40
N VAL A 451 -16.42 31.05 26.27
CA VAL A 451 -15.75 30.02 27.07
C VAL A 451 -15.57 30.50 28.49
N PHE A 452 -15.07 31.73 28.60
CA PHE A 452 -14.90 32.36 29.88
C PHE A 452 -16.24 32.64 30.55
N GLU A 453 -17.27 33.04 29.81
CA GLU A 453 -18.64 33.19 30.31
C GLU A 453 -19.14 31.91 30.96
N PHE A 454 -18.97 30.76 30.30
CA PHE A 454 -19.31 29.45 30.89
C PHE A 454 -18.54 29.17 32.19
N LEU A 455 -17.20 29.32 32.17
CA LEU A 455 -16.35 29.04 33.33
C LEU A 455 -16.63 30.02 34.50
N PHE A 456 -16.86 31.29 34.17
CA PHE A 456 -17.17 32.33 35.13
C PHE A 456 -18.58 32.14 35.71
N GLY A 457 -19.55 31.72 34.90
CA GLY A 457 -20.89 31.34 35.35
C GLY A 457 -20.85 30.22 36.40
N LEU A 458 -20.09 29.14 36.14
CA LEU A 458 -19.90 28.06 37.11
C LEU A 458 -19.35 28.58 38.45
N TRP A 459 -18.33 29.43 38.39
CA TRP A 459 -17.74 30.01 39.59
C TRP A 459 -18.67 31.00 40.31
N TRP A 460 -19.39 31.82 39.54
CA TRP A 460 -20.25 32.88 40.04
C TRP A 460 -21.43 32.33 40.83
N HIS A 461 -22.02 31.23 40.37
CA HIS A 461 -23.10 30.56 41.07
C HIS A 461 -22.63 29.90 42.36
N ALA A 462 -21.45 29.25 42.36
CA ALA A 462 -20.90 28.62 43.56
C ALA A 462 -20.47 29.61 44.65
N THR A 463 -20.16 30.86 44.29
CA THR A 463 -19.71 31.91 45.22
C THR A 463 -20.84 32.83 45.68
N HIS A 464 -22.11 32.43 45.51
CA HIS A 464 -23.27 33.29 45.77
C HIS A 464 -23.22 33.99 47.14
N ASP A 465 -22.77 33.28 48.18
CA ASP A 465 -22.76 33.78 49.55
C ASP A 465 -21.52 34.60 49.93
N ASN A 466 -20.57 34.82 49.00
CA ASN A 466 -19.33 35.55 49.27
C ASN A 466 -19.15 36.76 48.31
N PRO A 467 -19.85 37.87 48.58
CA PRO A 467 -19.79 39.08 47.73
C PRO A 467 -18.38 39.68 47.66
N LYS A 468 -17.57 39.51 48.71
CA LYS A 468 -16.18 39.97 48.73
C LYS A 468 -15.33 39.17 47.75
N ALA A 469 -15.44 37.84 47.73
CA ALA A 469 -14.73 37.00 46.77
C ALA A 469 -15.17 37.30 45.32
N LYS A 470 -16.48 37.50 45.10
CA LYS A 470 -17.05 37.96 43.82
C LYS A 470 -16.39 39.23 43.31
N ARG A 471 -16.35 40.27 44.15
CA ARG A 471 -15.72 41.55 43.83
C ARG A 471 -14.22 41.39 43.55
N THR A 472 -13.47 40.72 44.42
CA THR A 472 -12.01 40.61 44.28
C THR A 472 -11.60 39.81 43.04
N ALA A 473 -12.16 38.61 42.83
CA ALA A 473 -11.79 37.76 41.69
C ALA A 473 -12.38 38.27 40.37
N GLY A 474 -13.62 38.78 40.39
CA GLY A 474 -14.23 39.43 39.23
C GLY A 474 -13.41 40.65 38.77
N HIS A 475 -13.00 41.52 39.71
CA HIS A 475 -12.15 42.66 39.39
C HIS A 475 -10.78 42.25 38.85
N ALA A 476 -10.16 41.23 39.44
CA ALA A 476 -8.89 40.71 38.96
C ALA A 476 -9.00 40.11 37.53
N CYS A 477 -10.09 39.40 37.21
CA CYS A 477 -10.37 38.91 35.85
C CYS A 477 -10.59 40.06 34.87
N LEU A 478 -11.39 41.06 35.26
CA LEU A 478 -11.68 42.27 34.47
C LEU A 478 -10.39 43.01 34.11
N LEU A 479 -9.50 43.26 35.10
CA LEU A 479 -8.20 43.87 34.86
C LEU A 479 -7.32 43.04 33.91
N SER A 480 -7.32 41.72 34.10
CA SER A 480 -6.54 40.80 33.28
C SER A 480 -6.99 40.79 31.82
N MET A 481 -8.30 40.81 31.58
CA MET A 481 -8.92 40.88 30.25
C MET A 481 -8.70 42.23 29.58
N ALA A 482 -8.86 43.32 30.33
CA ALA A 482 -8.61 44.67 29.86
C ALA A 482 -7.16 44.81 29.37
N ARG A 483 -6.18 44.29 30.14
CA ARG A 483 -4.75 44.27 29.75
C ARG A 483 -4.48 43.47 28.47
N ARG A 484 -5.31 42.48 28.17
CA ARG A 484 -5.20 41.62 26.97
C ARG A 484 -6.08 42.10 25.80
N GLY A 485 -6.85 43.17 25.97
CA GLY A 485 -7.74 43.70 24.93
C GLY A 485 -8.97 42.82 24.65
N LYS A 486 -9.42 42.00 25.60
CA LYS A 486 -10.57 41.09 25.43
C LYS A 486 -11.90 41.78 25.72
N LEU A 487 -12.31 42.66 24.81
CA LEU A 487 -13.45 43.57 25.02
C LEU A 487 -14.78 42.87 25.23
N GLY A 488 -15.09 41.82 24.45
CA GLY A 488 -16.34 41.07 24.62
C GLY A 488 -16.46 40.41 26.00
N SER A 489 -15.35 39.91 26.56
CA SER A 489 -15.33 39.33 27.90
C SER A 489 -15.46 40.38 29.01
N VAL A 490 -14.86 41.57 28.82
CA VAL A 490 -15.03 42.71 29.74
C VAL A 490 -16.47 43.18 29.75
N GLU A 491 -17.08 43.32 28.57
CA GLU A 491 -18.47 43.70 28.42
C GLU A 491 -19.41 42.72 29.12
N MET A 492 -19.19 41.41 28.95
CA MET A 492 -19.93 40.36 29.62
C MET A 492 -19.80 40.47 31.16
N LEU A 493 -18.59 40.61 31.71
CA LEU A 493 -18.40 40.72 33.17
C LEU A 493 -19.12 41.93 33.78
N VAL A 494 -19.15 43.06 33.05
CA VAL A 494 -19.80 44.28 33.54
C VAL A 494 -21.32 44.21 33.38
N LYS A 495 -21.81 43.73 32.23
CA LYS A 495 -23.24 43.76 31.91
C LYS A 495 -24.02 42.60 32.51
N GLU A 496 -23.46 41.41 32.49
CA GLU A 496 -24.19 40.18 32.86
C GLU A 496 -23.89 39.76 34.30
N PHE A 497 -22.69 40.06 34.80
CA PHE A 497 -22.25 39.69 36.14
C PHE A 497 -22.12 40.87 37.11
N GLU A 498 -22.49 42.09 36.67
CA GLU A 498 -22.53 43.32 37.48
C GLU A 498 -21.24 43.59 38.28
N ILE A 499 -20.07 43.29 37.71
CA ILE A 499 -18.80 43.57 38.37
C ILE A 499 -18.51 45.08 38.37
N ASP A 500 -18.49 45.69 39.56
CA ASP A 500 -18.15 47.10 39.76
C ASP A 500 -16.78 47.44 39.14
N VAL A 501 -16.76 48.46 38.27
CA VAL A 501 -15.53 49.04 37.68
C VAL A 501 -14.97 50.17 38.56
N THR A 502 -15.40 50.27 39.81
CA THR A 502 -15.03 51.38 40.71
C THR A 502 -13.53 51.37 41.02
N LEU A 503 -12.86 52.48 40.68
CA LEU A 503 -11.45 52.78 40.95
C LEU A 503 -11.21 52.97 42.46
N GLU A 504 -11.27 51.93 43.26
CA GLU A 504 -10.92 52.03 44.69
C GLU A 504 -9.45 51.69 44.98
N ASP A 505 -8.75 50.99 44.07
CA ASP A 505 -7.30 50.77 44.19
C ASP A 505 -6.52 51.95 43.61
N SER A 506 -6.37 52.99 44.43
CA SER A 506 -5.55 54.20 44.26
C SER A 506 -4.04 53.97 44.00
N LYS A 507 -3.61 52.71 43.73
CA LYS A 507 -2.24 52.33 43.35
C LYS A 507 -2.09 51.88 41.89
N LEU A 508 -3.19 51.70 41.15
CA LEU A 508 -3.14 51.53 39.70
C LEU A 508 -3.11 52.91 39.02
N VAL A 509 -2.00 53.62 39.26
CA VAL A 509 -1.56 54.70 38.36
C VAL A 509 -1.11 54.03 37.06
N LEU A 510 -2.08 53.62 36.24
CA LEU A 510 -1.84 53.64 34.81
C LEU A 510 -1.48 55.11 34.50
N PRO A 511 -0.25 55.42 34.04
CA PRO A 511 0.18 56.80 33.93
C PRO A 511 -0.78 57.52 32.99
N TRP A 512 -1.62 58.35 33.57
CA TRP A 512 -2.61 59.17 32.87
C TRP A 512 -1.99 60.02 31.75
N PRO A 513 -0.73 60.50 31.89
CA PRO A 513 -0.03 61.13 30.77
C PRO A 513 0.22 60.20 29.58
N THR A 514 0.44 58.91 29.80
CA THR A 514 0.72 57.92 28.73
C THR A 514 -0.56 57.46 28.07
N LEU A 515 -1.62 57.21 28.84
CA LEU A 515 -2.96 56.90 28.31
C LEU A 515 -3.56 58.06 27.51
N TRP A 516 -3.43 59.28 28.02
CA TRP A 516 -3.90 60.48 27.33
C TRP A 516 -3.07 60.76 26.07
N ARG A 517 -1.74 60.62 26.12
CA ARG A 517 -0.88 60.74 24.92
C ARG A 517 -1.19 59.67 23.87
N THR A 518 -1.45 58.44 24.28
CA THR A 518 -1.76 57.34 23.35
C THR A 518 -3.14 57.52 22.71
N ALA A 519 -4.15 57.96 23.50
CA ALA A 519 -5.48 58.30 23.00
C ALA A 519 -5.46 59.53 22.07
N VAL A 520 -4.70 60.58 22.41
CA VAL A 520 -4.55 61.79 21.57
C VAL A 520 -3.77 61.48 20.29
N CYS A 521 -2.72 60.66 20.34
CA CYS A 521 -1.98 60.22 19.14
C CYS A 521 -2.82 59.31 18.23
N LEU A 522 -3.72 58.48 18.77
CA LEU A 522 -4.65 57.65 17.99
C LEU A 522 -5.77 58.45 17.35
N VAL A 523 -6.33 59.46 18.04
CA VAL A 523 -7.30 60.39 17.46
C VAL A 523 -6.65 61.24 16.36
N ALA A 524 -5.39 61.67 16.55
CA ALA A 524 -4.62 62.39 15.54
C ALA A 524 -4.25 61.50 14.32
N ALA A 525 -3.88 60.23 14.53
CA ALA A 525 -3.57 59.29 13.46
C ALA A 525 -4.82 58.86 12.68
N HIS A 526 -5.97 58.71 13.34
CA HIS A 526 -7.24 58.44 12.68
C HIS A 526 -7.75 59.67 11.91
N ALA A 527 -7.60 60.88 12.46
CA ALA A 527 -7.90 62.13 11.75
C ALA A 527 -6.99 62.34 10.52
N ALA A 528 -5.70 61.98 10.60
CA ALA A 528 -4.79 62.03 9.46
C ALA A 528 -5.12 60.99 8.38
N SER A 529 -5.48 59.76 8.77
CA SER A 529 -5.92 58.70 7.84
C SER A 529 -7.26 59.02 7.17
N VAL A 530 -8.18 59.70 7.86
CA VAL A 530 -9.44 60.17 7.30
C VAL A 530 -9.22 61.39 6.38
N ALA A 531 -8.30 62.30 6.70
CA ALA A 531 -7.92 63.40 5.82
C ALA A 531 -7.26 62.92 4.50
N GLU A 532 -6.39 61.90 4.58
CA GLU A 532 -5.74 61.29 3.40
C GLU A 532 -6.73 60.46 2.55
N SER A 533 -7.81 59.96 3.15
CA SER A 533 -8.92 59.29 2.46
C SER A 533 -9.88 60.28 1.77
N VAL A 534 -10.01 61.51 2.28
CA VAL A 534 -10.90 62.55 1.72
C VAL A 534 -10.24 63.27 0.54
N ASP A 535 -8.91 63.42 0.52
CA ASP A 535 -8.17 63.97 -0.62
C ASP A 535 -8.10 63.02 -1.84
N ARG A 536 -8.22 61.70 -1.63
CA ARG A 536 -8.24 60.71 -2.73
C ARG A 536 -9.59 60.55 -3.41
N THR A 537 -10.67 61.11 -2.86
CA THR A 537 -12.03 60.99 -3.41
C THR A 537 -12.48 62.14 -4.31
N ASN A 538 -11.61 63.14 -4.57
CA ASN A 538 -11.94 64.32 -5.38
C ASN A 538 -11.22 64.40 -6.75
N SER A 539 -10.99 63.27 -7.40
CA SER A 539 -10.70 63.29 -8.84
C SER A 539 -11.41 62.14 -9.57
N LEU A 540 -12.00 62.50 -10.71
CA LEU A 540 -12.53 61.66 -11.80
C LEU A 540 -14.06 61.48 -11.85
N ARG A 541 -14.65 62.23 -12.80
CA ARG A 541 -15.83 61.92 -13.63
C ARG A 541 -15.42 62.20 -15.11
N PRO A 542 -16.16 61.74 -16.14
CA PRO A 542 -16.71 60.39 -16.36
C PRO A 542 -16.68 59.91 -17.86
N LEU A 543 -17.02 58.62 -18.08
CA LEU A 543 -17.68 57.97 -19.27
C LEU A 543 -16.93 57.83 -20.63
N PRO A 544 -17.37 56.93 -21.57
CA PRO A 544 -18.40 55.88 -21.52
C PRO A 544 -17.99 54.48 -22.05
N ILE A 545 -18.94 53.55 -21.90
CA ILE A 545 -19.04 52.13 -22.29
C ILE A 545 -19.25 51.96 -23.81
N LEU A 546 -18.69 50.89 -24.41
CA LEU A 546 -19.26 50.12 -25.55
C LEU A 546 -18.53 48.76 -25.75
N ASP A 547 -19.25 47.68 -25.43
CA ASP A 547 -19.61 46.51 -26.24
C ASP A 547 -18.60 45.63 -27.05
N THR A 548 -19.05 44.39 -27.31
CA THR A 548 -18.57 43.29 -28.22
C THR A 548 -17.56 42.28 -27.63
N ARG A 549 -17.86 40.97 -27.47
CA ARG A 549 -18.23 39.83 -28.36
C ARG A 549 -17.04 39.18 -29.13
N PHE A 550 -17.13 37.83 -29.24
CA PHE A 550 -16.37 36.88 -30.10
C PHE A 550 -14.90 36.61 -29.71
N SER A 551 -14.24 35.49 -29.98
CA SER A 551 -14.57 34.08 -30.31
C SER A 551 -13.22 33.38 -30.52
N TRP A 552 -13.12 32.08 -30.24
CA TRP A 552 -11.99 31.26 -30.65
C TRP A 552 -12.15 30.75 -32.08
N PRO A 553 -11.07 30.64 -32.86
CA PRO A 553 -11.01 29.70 -33.97
C PRO A 553 -9.90 28.64 -33.79
N CYS A 554 -10.27 27.41 -34.12
CA CYS A 554 -9.37 26.35 -34.55
C CYS A 554 -8.69 26.71 -35.88
N CYS A 555 -7.47 26.24 -36.10
CA CYS A 555 -6.91 26.03 -37.44
C CYS A 555 -6.12 24.72 -37.51
N CYS A 556 -6.34 24.02 -38.61
CA CYS A 556 -5.77 22.75 -39.03
C CYS A 556 -4.41 22.90 -39.73
N SER A 557 -3.83 21.74 -40.05
CA SER A 557 -3.05 21.36 -41.26
C SER A 557 -1.53 21.15 -41.14
N ALA A 558 -1.13 19.97 -41.65
CA ALA A 558 0.20 19.38 -41.89
C ALA A 558 1.03 20.14 -42.98
N PRO A 559 2.12 19.62 -43.62
CA PRO A 559 2.83 18.31 -43.55
C PRO A 559 4.39 18.38 -43.65
N GLY A 560 5.08 17.21 -43.68
CA GLY A 560 6.41 17.12 -44.32
C GLY A 560 7.43 16.14 -43.72
N ASN A 561 7.60 14.98 -44.37
CA ASN A 561 8.73 14.02 -44.32
C ASN A 561 10.05 14.67 -44.87
N PRO A 562 11.24 14.03 -44.99
CA PRO A 562 11.73 12.71 -44.51
C PRO A 562 13.24 12.64 -44.07
N SER A 563 13.67 11.44 -43.63
CA SER A 563 14.96 10.72 -43.91
C SER A 563 16.35 11.29 -43.56
N ASN A 564 17.13 10.53 -42.76
CA ASN A 564 18.46 9.90 -43.05
C ASN A 564 19.23 9.61 -41.74
N LEU A 565 19.67 8.37 -41.43
CA LEU A 565 20.84 7.61 -41.92
C LEU A 565 22.21 8.06 -41.34
N ILE A 566 23.03 7.06 -40.95
CA ILE A 566 24.49 7.01 -40.64
C ILE A 566 24.82 7.01 -39.11
N GLN A 567 25.24 5.87 -38.51
CA GLN A 567 26.63 5.32 -38.40
C GLN A 567 27.59 6.28 -37.66
N SER A 568 28.01 6.00 -36.43
CA SER A 568 29.15 5.17 -36.00
C SER A 568 30.26 6.05 -35.39
N ASP A 569 30.98 5.43 -34.44
CA ASP A 569 32.33 5.76 -33.95
C ASP A 569 32.53 6.69 -32.74
N CYS A 570 32.81 6.02 -31.62
CA CYS A 570 34.13 5.98 -30.94
C CYS A 570 34.92 7.29 -30.73
N ARG A 571 35.06 7.69 -29.45
CA ARG A 571 36.33 7.77 -28.65
C ARG A 571 36.35 8.93 -27.64
N GLY A 572 36.94 8.62 -26.48
CA GLY A 572 37.67 9.55 -25.59
C GLY A 572 36.81 10.29 -24.59
N THR A 573 37.20 10.55 -23.33
CA THR A 573 38.51 10.51 -22.64
C THR A 573 38.26 10.84 -21.16
N HIS A 574 39.28 10.62 -20.32
CA HIS A 574 39.50 11.03 -18.91
C HIS A 574 39.05 10.04 -17.82
N ASP A 575 39.98 9.32 -17.20
CA ASP A 575 41.00 9.74 -16.21
C ASP A 575 40.38 10.08 -14.85
N SER A 576 40.60 9.21 -13.85
CA SER A 576 41.36 9.55 -12.64
C SER A 576 41.41 8.37 -11.65
N ASP A 577 42.64 7.91 -11.45
CA ASP A 577 43.32 7.62 -10.18
C ASP A 577 42.92 6.42 -9.28
N SER A 578 43.89 5.51 -9.29
CA SER A 578 44.26 4.51 -8.30
C SER A 578 44.56 5.08 -6.91
N CYS A 579 44.41 4.22 -5.89
CA CYS A 579 45.44 4.06 -4.87
C CYS A 579 45.43 2.63 -4.34
N ASP A 580 46.54 1.93 -4.57
CA ASP A 580 46.93 0.67 -3.95
C ASP A 580 47.19 0.83 -2.45
N THR A 581 47.02 -0.25 -1.69
CA THR A 581 47.96 -0.55 -0.59
C THR A 581 48.00 -2.05 -0.32
N VAL A 582 49.16 -2.64 -0.64
CA VAL A 582 49.63 -3.96 -0.19
C VAL A 582 50.80 -3.70 0.75
N ILE A 583 50.79 -4.30 1.95
CA ILE A 583 52.02 -4.73 2.65
C ILE A 583 51.77 -6.10 3.30
N ALA A 584 52.69 -7.02 3.01
CA ALA A 584 52.88 -8.39 3.52
C ALA A 584 53.26 -8.41 5.02
N ALA A 585 53.49 -9.50 5.76
CA ALA A 585 53.89 -10.88 5.52
C ALA A 585 53.72 -11.67 6.84
N ALA A 586 53.64 -13.01 6.79
CA ALA A 586 54.56 -13.92 7.51
C ALA A 586 54.05 -15.37 7.55
N ASP A 587 54.95 -16.28 7.19
CA ASP A 587 54.86 -17.74 7.13
C ASP A 587 54.55 -18.44 8.47
N ASN A 588 53.86 -19.59 8.39
CA ASN A 588 54.47 -20.90 8.73
C ASN A 588 53.49 -22.07 8.54
N ARG A 589 53.90 -23.01 7.68
CA ARG A 589 53.46 -24.41 7.58
C ARG A 589 54.35 -25.26 8.51
N PRO A 590 53.94 -26.47 8.97
CA PRO A 590 54.08 -27.66 8.13
C PRO A 590 52.99 -28.74 8.27
N ALA A 591 53.03 -29.61 7.27
CA ALA A 591 52.16 -30.74 6.94
C ALA A 591 52.22 -31.94 7.90
N ARG A 592 51.23 -32.84 7.80
CA ARG A 592 51.44 -34.30 7.84
C ARG A 592 50.30 -35.07 7.16
N HIS A 593 50.70 -35.96 6.26
CA HIS A 593 49.92 -37.05 5.63
C HIS A 593 49.65 -38.21 6.61
N ARG A 594 48.53 -38.93 6.44
CA ARG A 594 48.44 -40.33 5.93
C ARG A 594 47.10 -41.02 6.33
N HIS A 595 46.55 -41.78 5.36
CA HIS A 595 45.88 -43.10 5.40
C HIS A 595 45.03 -43.51 6.62
N ALA A 596 43.97 -44.33 6.55
CA ALA A 596 43.19 -45.01 5.52
C ALA A 596 42.05 -45.76 6.27
N VAL A 597 40.94 -46.03 5.59
CA VAL A 597 40.12 -47.26 5.63
C VAL A 597 39.97 -48.01 6.96
N SER A 598 38.75 -48.07 7.52
CA SER A 598 38.02 -49.35 7.64
C SER A 598 36.54 -49.15 8.01
N THR A 599 35.70 -49.81 7.24
CA THR A 599 34.30 -50.19 7.48
C THR A 599 34.10 -51.01 8.76
N HIS A 600 33.01 -50.78 9.49
CA HIS A 600 32.18 -51.87 10.02
C HIS A 600 30.70 -51.46 10.22
N THR A 601 29.89 -52.24 9.50
CA THR A 601 28.49 -52.65 9.63
C THR A 601 27.80 -52.61 11.01
N TYR A 602 26.54 -52.15 10.97
CA TYR A 602 25.31 -52.75 11.53
C TYR A 602 25.40 -53.67 12.76
N THR A 603 24.63 -53.35 13.79
CA THR A 603 23.51 -54.20 14.23
C THR A 603 22.48 -53.41 15.04
N SER A 604 21.21 -53.66 14.71
CA SER A 604 20.03 -53.26 15.47
C SER A 604 19.86 -54.14 16.70
N SER A 605 19.26 -53.60 17.77
CA SER A 605 18.23 -54.34 18.51
C SER A 605 17.52 -53.43 19.51
N ALA A 606 16.21 -53.34 19.33
CA ALA A 606 15.25 -52.81 20.26
C ALA A 606 15.28 -53.58 21.60
N GLN A 607 15.03 -52.87 22.71
CA GLN A 607 14.25 -53.44 23.80
C GLN A 607 13.55 -52.35 24.60
N ILE A 608 12.24 -52.54 24.67
CA ILE A 608 11.24 -51.86 25.48
C ILE A 608 11.49 -52.21 26.95
N HIS A 609 11.53 -51.22 27.83
CA HIS A 609 11.05 -51.37 29.20
C HIS A 609 10.64 -50.01 29.78
N ASP A 610 9.38 -49.93 30.19
CA ASP A 610 8.83 -48.90 31.06
C ASP A 610 9.59 -48.85 32.39
N ASN A 611 9.93 -47.65 32.86
CA ASN A 611 9.57 -47.23 34.21
C ASN A 611 9.79 -45.73 34.44
N GLN A 612 8.80 -45.14 35.09
CA GLN A 612 8.75 -43.79 35.63
C GLN A 612 9.91 -43.54 36.61
N THR A 613 10.54 -42.38 36.55
CA THR A 613 10.77 -41.52 37.72
C THR A 613 11.20 -40.11 37.27
N ASN A 614 10.66 -39.13 37.99
CA ASN A 614 10.95 -37.70 37.93
C ASN A 614 12.45 -37.40 37.93
N GLN A 615 12.89 -36.49 37.06
CA GLN A 615 13.94 -35.53 37.39
C GLN A 615 13.87 -34.32 36.46
N CYS A 616 13.62 -33.16 37.08
CA CYS A 616 13.80 -31.84 36.51
C CYS A 616 15.25 -31.67 36.05
N THR A 617 15.45 -31.27 34.81
CA THR A 617 16.71 -30.68 34.34
C THR A 617 16.43 -29.27 33.86
N ASP A 618 16.87 -28.32 34.67
CA ASP A 618 16.99 -26.91 34.34
C ASP A 618 17.93 -26.76 33.12
N TYR A 619 17.40 -26.27 32.01
CA TYR A 619 18.20 -25.69 30.94
C TYR A 619 18.16 -24.17 31.11
N THR A 620 19.18 -23.65 31.80
CA THR A 620 19.57 -22.24 31.72
C THR A 620 20.28 -22.01 30.39
N THR A 621 19.58 -21.45 29.41
CA THR A 621 20.22 -20.76 28.27
C THR A 621 20.16 -19.27 28.55
N ASN A 622 21.27 -18.75 29.07
CA ASN A 622 21.62 -17.34 28.96
C ASN A 622 21.90 -17.07 27.48
N ASP A 623 21.10 -16.23 26.85
CA ASP A 623 21.47 -15.48 25.65
C ASP A 623 20.73 -14.14 25.73
N ASP A 624 21.36 -13.21 26.46
CA ASP A 624 21.13 -11.78 26.31
C ASP A 624 21.91 -11.32 25.08
N ASP A 625 21.22 -11.11 23.95
CA ASP A 625 21.72 -10.25 22.87
C ASP A 625 20.59 -9.32 22.40
N PRO A 626 20.83 -8.00 22.34
CA PRO A 626 19.83 -7.03 21.90
C PRO A 626 19.72 -7.05 20.37
N ILE A 627 18.53 -7.38 19.86
CA ILE A 627 18.20 -7.18 18.44
C ILE A 627 17.95 -5.69 18.21
N ASP A 628 18.94 -5.03 17.60
CA ASP A 628 18.80 -3.70 17.02
C ASP A 628 17.78 -3.71 15.87
N ILE A 629 16.68 -2.99 16.09
CA ILE A 629 15.63 -2.74 15.09
C ILE A 629 16.06 -1.54 14.24
N TRP A 630 16.49 -1.77 13.00
CA TRP A 630 16.58 -0.74 11.96
C TRP A 630 15.32 -0.78 11.06
N PRO A 631 14.69 0.38 10.75
CA PRO A 631 13.58 0.43 9.81
C PRO A 631 14.09 0.60 8.37
N ALA A 632 13.93 -0.44 7.55
CA ALA A 632 14.14 -0.39 6.11
C ALA A 632 12.80 -0.50 5.37
N ILE A 633 12.06 0.60 5.23
CA ILE A 633 11.01 0.74 4.19
C ILE A 633 11.01 2.19 3.71
N LEU A 634 11.74 2.46 2.62
CA LEU A 634 11.49 3.54 1.66
C LEU A 634 12.35 3.29 0.40
N LEU A 635 11.69 3.41 -0.77
CA LEU A 635 12.20 3.37 -2.16
C LEU A 635 12.22 1.99 -2.87
N ASN A 636 11.16 1.71 -3.63
CA ASN A 636 11.24 1.63 -5.09
C ASN A 636 9.84 1.79 -5.72
N VAL A 637 9.70 2.85 -6.53
CA VAL A 637 8.58 3.16 -7.45
C VAL A 637 9.25 3.50 -8.79
N PHE A 638 8.60 3.15 -9.91
CA PHE A 638 9.07 3.02 -11.31
C PHE A 638 9.67 1.63 -11.58
N SER A 639 9.27 0.85 -12.59
CA SER A 639 8.50 1.03 -13.83
C SER A 639 7.94 -0.34 -14.22
N ASP A 640 6.75 -0.40 -14.82
CA ASP A 640 6.47 -1.16 -16.06
C ASP A 640 4.97 -1.15 -16.36
N ASP A 641 4.57 -0.20 -17.21
CA ASP A 641 3.40 -0.27 -18.08
C ASP A 641 3.81 -1.07 -19.33
N ASP A 642 3.08 -2.14 -19.65
CA ASP A 642 2.66 -2.50 -21.03
C ASP A 642 2.01 -3.90 -21.06
N ASN A 643 0.68 -3.95 -21.06
CA ASN A 643 -0.13 -4.64 -22.07
C ASN A 643 -1.61 -4.69 -21.65
N ALA A 644 -2.37 -3.71 -22.16
CA ALA A 644 -3.82 -3.79 -22.23
C ALA A 644 -4.22 -4.74 -23.37
N SER A 645 -5.03 -5.75 -23.08
CA SER A 645 -5.87 -6.41 -24.10
C SER A 645 -7.24 -6.80 -23.53
N ILE A 646 -8.22 -5.93 -23.84
CA ILE A 646 -9.55 -6.21 -24.40
C ILE A 646 -10.21 -7.55 -24.00
N GLY A 647 -11.26 -7.47 -23.15
CA GLY A 647 -12.15 -8.59 -22.86
C GLY A 647 -13.47 -8.20 -22.16
N ARG A 648 -14.41 -7.68 -22.95
CA ARG A 648 -15.88 -7.53 -22.77
C ARG A 648 -16.54 -7.83 -21.40
N CYS A 649 -17.21 -6.80 -20.85
CA CYS A 649 -18.33 -6.90 -19.91
C CYS A 649 -19.62 -7.44 -20.57
N PRO A 650 -20.52 -8.09 -19.81
CA PRO A 650 -21.96 -7.92 -19.94
C PRO A 650 -22.52 -6.98 -18.87
N ARG A 651 -23.43 -6.11 -19.32
CA ARG A 651 -24.21 -5.17 -18.52
C ARG A 651 -25.22 -5.88 -17.61
N ASN A 652 -25.39 -5.32 -16.40
CA ASN A 652 -26.63 -5.10 -15.62
C ASN A 652 -26.13 -4.95 -14.16
N GLY A 653 -26.33 -3.88 -13.40
CA GLY A 653 -27.40 -2.91 -13.34
C GLY A 653 -27.83 -2.87 -11.88
N CYS A 654 -27.39 -1.87 -11.09
CA CYS A 654 -28.09 -1.33 -9.94
C CYS A 654 -27.35 -0.12 -9.36
N ALA A 655 -28.12 0.93 -9.13
CA ALA A 655 -27.69 2.20 -8.57
C ALA A 655 -27.77 2.15 -7.04
N VAL A 656 -26.75 2.65 -6.34
CA VAL A 656 -26.88 3.27 -5.02
C VAL A 656 -25.83 4.37 -4.94
N GLY A 657 -26.29 5.62 -4.73
CA GLY A 657 -25.41 6.76 -4.55
C GLY A 657 -24.86 6.87 -3.13
N THR A 658 -23.78 7.61 -2.95
CA THR A 658 -23.68 8.70 -1.95
C THR A 658 -22.35 9.45 -2.04
N ARG A 659 -22.45 10.70 -1.59
CA ARG A 659 -21.47 11.78 -1.43
C ARG A 659 -20.18 11.37 -0.71
N ARG A 660 -19.04 11.99 -1.09
CA ARG A 660 -18.18 12.89 -0.26
C ARG A 660 -16.90 13.29 -1.04
N VAL A 661 -16.65 14.61 -1.20
CA VAL A 661 -15.63 15.46 -0.49
C VAL A 661 -14.24 15.34 -1.13
N HIS A 662 -13.77 16.35 -1.88
CA HIS A 662 -13.03 17.55 -1.45
C HIS A 662 -11.66 17.27 -0.80
N GLN A 663 -10.66 18.01 -1.32
CA GLN A 663 -9.31 18.30 -0.79
C GLN A 663 -8.15 17.36 -1.14
N CYS A 664 -7.34 17.80 -2.12
CA CYS A 664 -5.89 17.60 -2.17
C CYS A 664 -5.22 18.86 -2.74
N ILE A 665 -4.88 19.84 -1.89
CA ILE A 665 -3.83 20.83 -2.17
C ILE A 665 -3.09 21.06 -0.86
N HIS A 666 -1.87 20.53 -0.74
CA HIS A 666 -0.82 21.06 0.13
C HIS A 666 0.54 20.46 -0.27
N ARG A 667 1.33 21.22 -1.04
CA ARG A 667 2.81 21.21 -1.02
C ARG A 667 3.25 22.65 -1.28
N LEU A 668 3.74 23.30 -0.24
CA LEU A 668 5.16 23.61 0.00
C LEU A 668 5.60 24.82 -0.83
N ASP A 669 5.47 26.00 -0.22
CA ASP A 669 6.14 27.21 -0.65
C ASP A 669 7.18 27.60 0.41
N ASN A 670 8.45 27.53 0.02
CA ASN A 670 9.63 27.81 0.82
C ASN A 670 10.10 29.23 0.52
N ARG A 671 9.71 30.26 1.30
CA ARG A 671 10.44 31.55 1.36
C ARG A 671 10.34 32.26 2.72
N ARG A 672 11.52 32.35 3.35
CA ARG A 672 12.15 33.43 4.14
C ARG A 672 11.61 33.79 5.55
N PRO A 673 12.50 33.95 6.56
CA PRO A 673 12.15 34.67 7.77
C PRO A 673 12.29 36.18 7.53
N VAL A 674 11.17 36.91 7.61
CA VAL A 674 11.15 38.35 7.85
C VAL A 674 10.79 38.53 9.32
N HIS A 675 11.81 38.65 10.17
CA HIS A 675 11.64 39.22 11.49
C HIS A 675 11.45 40.73 11.33
N ASP A 676 10.24 41.25 11.63
CA ASP A 676 10.04 42.55 12.32
C ASP A 676 8.59 43.05 12.39
N THR A 677 7.60 42.40 11.76
CA THR A 677 6.21 42.91 11.77
C THR A 677 5.34 42.42 12.95
N ALA A 678 5.80 41.43 13.72
CA ALA A 678 5.06 40.90 14.87
C ALA A 678 5.07 41.85 16.08
N HIS A 679 6.13 42.64 16.26
CA HIS A 679 6.24 43.58 17.37
C HIS A 679 5.39 44.84 17.18
N GLN A 680 5.18 45.29 15.94
CA GLN A 680 4.35 46.46 15.64
C GLN A 680 2.84 46.19 15.73
N ARG A 681 2.37 44.99 15.32
CA ARG A 681 0.96 44.59 15.49
C ARG A 681 0.58 44.37 16.95
N ALA A 682 1.49 43.77 17.73
CA ALA A 682 1.27 43.60 19.18
C ALA A 682 1.23 44.94 19.95
N ALA A 683 1.85 46.00 19.43
CA ALA A 683 1.80 47.34 20.03
C ALA A 683 0.52 48.10 19.66
N THR A 684 0.00 47.92 18.44
CA THR A 684 -1.27 48.54 18.00
C THR A 684 -2.48 47.91 18.69
N ASP A 685 -2.53 46.58 18.81
CA ASP A 685 -3.62 45.87 19.50
C ASP A 685 -3.69 46.22 21.01
N ARG A 686 -2.54 46.46 21.65
CA ARG A 686 -2.49 46.93 23.06
C ARG A 686 -3.03 48.34 23.24
N CYS A 687 -2.82 49.23 22.27
CA CYS A 687 -3.28 50.62 22.34
C CYS A 687 -4.79 50.73 22.06
N VAL A 688 -5.33 49.89 21.17
CA VAL A 688 -6.77 49.80 20.88
C VAL A 688 -7.54 49.24 22.09
N GLY A 689 -7.01 48.21 22.75
CA GLY A 689 -7.61 47.66 23.98
C GLY A 689 -7.75 48.70 25.10
N LEU A 690 -6.74 49.55 25.27
CA LEU A 690 -6.73 50.62 26.27
C LEU A 690 -7.75 51.74 25.98
N ALA A 691 -7.91 52.11 24.71
CA ALA A 691 -8.86 53.13 24.27
C ALA A 691 -10.32 52.68 24.46
N VAL A 692 -10.62 51.39 24.25
CA VAL A 692 -11.99 50.88 24.41
C VAL A 692 -12.35 50.66 25.88
N VAL A 693 -11.40 50.34 26.76
CA VAL A 693 -11.64 50.35 28.22
C VAL A 693 -12.02 51.76 28.70
N LEU A 694 -11.40 52.81 28.15
CA LEU A 694 -11.80 54.21 28.38
C LEU A 694 -13.21 54.52 27.84
N ALA A 695 -13.53 54.04 26.64
CA ALA A 695 -14.84 54.28 26.01
C ALA A 695 -15.97 53.54 26.74
N ALA A 696 -15.75 52.30 27.18
CA ALA A 696 -16.69 51.55 28.01
C ALA A 696 -16.92 52.24 29.36
N TYR A 697 -15.86 52.72 30.00
CA TYR A 697 -15.93 53.52 31.23
C TYR A 697 -16.76 54.80 31.04
N LEU A 698 -16.57 55.53 29.92
CA LEU A 698 -17.34 56.74 29.61
C LEU A 698 -18.81 56.44 29.27
N MET A 699 -19.10 55.33 28.57
CA MET A 699 -20.48 54.93 28.25
C MET A 699 -21.28 54.48 29.49
N ILE A 700 -20.64 53.77 30.43
CA ILE A 700 -21.28 53.34 31.68
C ILE A 700 -21.57 54.55 32.57
N ARG A 701 -20.63 55.50 32.65
CA ARG A 701 -20.80 56.73 33.43
C ARG A 701 -21.86 57.67 32.84
N GLY A 702 -22.00 57.70 31.51
CA GLY A 702 -23.01 58.50 30.81
C GLY A 702 -24.45 58.02 31.04
N LYS A 703 -24.67 56.73 31.33
CA LYS A 703 -26.02 56.18 31.62
C LYS A 703 -26.49 56.37 33.06
N MET A 704 -25.59 56.61 34.02
CA MET A 704 -25.96 56.80 35.44
C MET A 704 -26.29 58.26 35.83
N GLN A 705 -26.12 59.24 34.93
CA GLN A 705 -26.40 60.65 35.23
C GLN A 705 -27.77 61.17 34.76
N SER A 706 -28.70 60.32 34.27
CA SER A 706 -30.00 60.78 33.75
C SER A 706 -31.21 60.53 34.65
N THR A 707 -31.07 60.57 35.98
CA THR A 707 -32.25 60.59 36.87
C THR A 707 -32.00 61.44 38.12
N THR A 708 -32.27 62.74 38.03
CA THR A 708 -32.96 63.54 39.08
C THR A 708 -33.26 64.96 38.58
N PRO A 709 -34.40 65.58 39.00
CA PRO A 709 -35.02 66.68 38.28
C PRO A 709 -34.64 68.08 38.78
N LEU A 710 -34.72 69.05 37.86
CA LEU A 710 -34.56 70.49 38.08
C LEU A 710 -35.75 71.12 38.81
N HIS A 711 -35.48 71.99 39.78
CA HIS A 711 -36.31 73.14 40.15
C HIS A 711 -35.58 74.07 41.15
N PRO A 712 -35.87 75.38 41.13
CA PRO A 712 -35.84 76.34 40.04
C PRO A 712 -34.49 77.04 39.87
#